data_AF-A0A2D5XRR1-F1
#
_entry.id   AF-A0A2D5XRR1-F1
#
_cell.length_a   1.000
_cell.length_b   1.000
_cell.length_c   1.000
_cell.angle_alpha   90.00
_cell.angle_beta   90.00
_cell.angle_gamma   90.00
#
_symmetry.space_group_name_H-M   'P 1'
#
loop_
_entity.id
_entity.type
_entity.pdbx_description
1 polymer ?
#
loop_
_entity_poly.entity_id
_entity_poly.type
_entity_poly.pdbx_seq_one_letter_code
_entity_poly.pdbx_strand_id
1 'polypeptide(L)'
;MIQPLLLILALLPPTELTSEPSDFTPVGLDSMAPRVSESARAQEGRVLVLGFDGADYRTTRRLIDDGQLPNLKALSTDGTFAPLHSTNPAESAAGWAAINTGQNPTKNGVASFINRKIRGNSPIPGVAHITQERDVPVEELMKRLEERGDKIGGVLGFVLGKSATELALLAGLSVVLVVFVLLGLVLRVGRGLSAVLALVIGLFGGYAAMSAKDNVPLDVPLIYRNNVRVPGFWDYAGEAGAPALVLDAALAFDRPHAKNTRVLGGLGLPDVRGGISGEWFIYSSDDIWFDPGPKGERAGSTGSGTIFQLAADGDGVYKSFVWGPTDLHRRSLAMRSLQAAEEGLMEKGLSWKDSQKLQDEKRAASDLLDNMAKKPWDSRTRLPLIVEPLEGGARITIGSQAQDVQQGSWSDWYRLTFEMGPLLTVNALTRVKLEQAEDPLTLYVDSLAIDPSEPPFWQPISQPRVFSRELEGWLGNPFETLGWACMTNQMKDERIDVQTFLEDIEFTMEWRRRLLKRAIDQDDWRLLFSVFSITDRVQHILYAHADPEHPMHDPQEAQRIVRFFGQDMPLSECIEEVYRQMDARVGEVMQRLEPDDTLILCADHGFTSFRRQMDVNGWLIQEGFLTLKDGVSTRDGSGGFGYVDWTRTKAYSLGLGMIYLNLEGREPLGIVSLGDARAVLEDIAARAVVATDGGNSVVRDAEIVWDKYPGEWQSRDYPCSDLMLGFDEFYRAGWNTVTGGVRLMERDGEIGPGPIYRDNTNPWSGDHAGNSPNLVTGIFFCNQKVSVPEDGVSVLHIAPTVLDVLGVPVPAEFDLDPLRR
;
A
#
# COMPACT_ATOMS: atom_id res chain seq x y z
N MET A 1 16.29 -41.25 18.55
CA MET A 1 15.66 -42.60 18.61
C MET A 1 14.24 -42.45 18.07
N ILE A 2 13.71 -43.48 17.40
CA ILE A 2 12.66 -43.34 16.38
C ILE A 2 13.23 -42.63 15.12
N GLN A 3 13.01 -43.00 13.85
CA GLN A 3 12.79 -44.30 13.17
C GLN A 3 11.99 -45.39 13.91
N PRO A 4 10.70 -45.65 13.56
CA PRO A 4 10.26 -45.82 12.17
C PRO A 4 8.87 -45.23 11.84
N LEU A 5 8.77 -44.38 10.79
CA LEU A 5 7.49 -44.08 10.14
C LEU A 5 7.55 -44.11 8.60
N LEU A 6 8.72 -44.39 8.01
CA LEU A 6 8.99 -44.31 6.56
C LEU A 6 8.65 -45.56 5.75
N LEU A 7 8.04 -46.60 6.35
CA LEU A 7 7.90 -47.93 5.73
C LEU A 7 6.54 -48.22 5.08
N ILE A 8 5.66 -47.23 4.87
CA ILE A 8 4.32 -47.41 4.26
C ILE A 8 4.21 -46.77 2.85
N LEU A 9 5.21 -46.02 2.40
CA LEU A 9 5.24 -45.40 1.06
C LEU A 9 5.94 -46.23 -0.03
N ALA A 10 6.37 -47.46 0.27
CA ALA A 10 7.24 -48.27 -0.61
C ALA A 10 6.53 -49.40 -1.39
N LEU A 11 5.23 -49.24 -1.71
CA LEU A 11 4.41 -50.28 -2.39
C LEU A 11 3.59 -49.80 -3.60
N LEU A 12 4.00 -48.70 -4.25
CA LEU A 12 3.51 -48.35 -5.58
C LEU A 12 4.65 -48.52 -6.60
N PRO A 13 4.40 -49.12 -7.78
CA PRO A 13 5.44 -49.39 -8.77
C PRO A 13 5.94 -48.09 -9.43
N PRO A 14 7.22 -48.02 -9.83
CA PRO A 14 7.74 -46.87 -10.55
C PRO A 14 7.14 -46.81 -11.96
N THR A 15 6.71 -45.63 -12.37
CA THR A 15 6.49 -45.28 -13.78
C THR A 15 7.54 -44.25 -14.18
N GLU A 16 8.11 -44.44 -15.37
CA GLU A 16 9.32 -43.74 -15.81
C GLU A 16 9.02 -42.28 -16.15
N LEU A 17 9.89 -41.36 -15.70
CA LEU A 17 9.93 -39.99 -16.17
C LEU A 17 10.64 -39.95 -17.53
N THR A 18 9.86 -39.88 -18.60
CA THR A 18 10.35 -39.41 -19.91
C THR A 18 9.78 -38.04 -20.23
N SER A 19 10.63 -37.21 -20.83
CA SER A 19 10.35 -35.81 -21.16
C SER A 19 9.63 -35.69 -22.50
N GLU A 20 8.45 -35.07 -22.51
CA GLU A 20 8.07 -33.95 -23.39
C GLU A 20 6.63 -33.44 -23.07
N PRO A 21 6.29 -32.18 -23.40
CA PRO A 21 5.06 -31.56 -22.93
C PRO A 21 3.83 -31.98 -23.77
N SER A 22 2.73 -32.35 -23.10
CA SER A 22 1.44 -32.51 -23.76
C SER A 22 0.28 -32.00 -22.89
N ASP A 23 -0.53 -31.13 -23.53
CA ASP A 23 -1.93 -30.78 -23.26
C ASP A 23 -2.46 -30.98 -21.83
N PHE A 24 -2.20 -29.98 -20.98
CA PHE A 24 -2.95 -29.80 -19.74
C PHE A 24 -4.40 -29.38 -20.07
N THR A 25 -5.32 -30.34 -20.02
CA THR A 25 -6.76 -30.03 -20.03
C THR A 25 -7.19 -29.55 -18.64
N PRO A 26 -7.78 -28.34 -18.48
CA PRO A 26 -8.16 -27.85 -17.17
C PRO A 26 -9.22 -28.74 -16.52
N VAL A 27 -9.02 -29.10 -15.25
CA VAL A 27 -10.08 -29.70 -14.43
C VAL A 27 -11.14 -28.63 -14.18
N GLY A 28 -12.39 -28.92 -14.55
CA GLY A 28 -13.43 -27.91 -14.72
C GLY A 28 -13.74 -27.08 -13.47
N LEU A 29 -13.45 -25.78 -13.55
CA LEU A 29 -14.03 -24.72 -12.73
C LEU A 29 -15.40 -24.30 -13.30
N ASP A 30 -16.34 -25.24 -13.40
CA ASP A 30 -17.67 -24.93 -13.91
C ASP A 30 -18.59 -24.38 -12.81
N SER A 31 -19.00 -23.12 -12.98
CA SER A 31 -20.18 -22.46 -12.38
C SER A 31 -20.21 -22.23 -10.86
N MET A 32 -19.71 -21.06 -10.43
CA MET A 32 -20.27 -20.29 -9.30
C MET A 32 -20.51 -18.79 -9.61
N ALA A 33 -20.04 -18.28 -10.75
CA ALA A 33 -20.44 -16.97 -11.28
C ALA A 33 -21.68 -17.11 -12.19
N PRO A 34 -22.69 -16.23 -12.08
CA PRO A 34 -23.79 -16.20 -13.04
C PRO A 34 -23.27 -15.70 -14.40
N ARG A 35 -23.28 -16.57 -15.43
CA ARG A 35 -22.98 -16.14 -16.80
C ARG A 35 -24.05 -15.12 -17.23
N VAL A 36 -23.62 -13.92 -17.62
CA VAL A 36 -24.50 -12.91 -18.21
C VAL A 36 -25.11 -13.50 -19.49
N SER A 37 -26.43 -13.49 -19.64
CA SER A 37 -27.06 -14.07 -20.81
C SER A 37 -26.74 -13.26 -22.07
N GLU A 38 -26.53 -13.94 -23.20
CA GLU A 38 -26.31 -13.26 -24.50
C GLU A 38 -27.45 -12.28 -24.83
N SER A 39 -28.67 -12.58 -24.39
CA SER A 39 -29.84 -11.69 -24.52
C SER A 39 -29.76 -10.39 -23.71
N ALA A 40 -29.06 -10.38 -22.56
CA ALA A 40 -28.82 -9.16 -21.77
C ALA A 40 -27.63 -8.37 -22.32
N ARG A 41 -26.66 -9.06 -22.93
CA ARG A 41 -25.52 -8.45 -23.64
C ARG A 41 -25.96 -7.63 -24.87
N ALA A 42 -27.12 -7.96 -25.45
CA ALA A 42 -27.64 -7.39 -26.69
C ALA A 42 -28.57 -6.16 -26.53
N GLN A 43 -28.74 -5.60 -25.32
CA GLN A 43 -29.55 -4.37 -25.11
C GLN A 43 -28.76 -3.18 -24.55
N GLU A 44 -27.69 -3.40 -23.80
CA GLU A 44 -26.91 -2.33 -23.15
C GLU A 44 -25.40 -2.69 -23.24
N GLY A 45 -24.53 -1.72 -23.52
CA GLY A 45 -23.09 -1.92 -23.76
C GLY A 45 -22.25 -2.21 -22.51
N ARG A 46 -20.97 -2.61 -22.67
CA ARG A 46 -20.03 -2.72 -21.54
C ARG A 46 -19.47 -1.34 -21.19
N VAL A 47 -19.03 -1.16 -19.94
CA VAL A 47 -18.33 0.05 -19.51
C VAL A 47 -16.91 -0.31 -19.09
N LEU A 48 -15.94 0.35 -19.71
CA LEU A 48 -14.52 0.27 -19.36
C LEU A 48 -14.09 1.62 -18.83
N VAL A 49 -13.43 1.62 -17.67
CA VAL A 49 -12.88 2.81 -17.03
C VAL A 49 -11.38 2.58 -16.82
N LEU A 50 -10.55 3.37 -17.49
CA LEU A 50 -9.10 3.34 -17.30
C LEU A 50 -8.65 4.57 -16.52
N GLY A 51 -8.02 4.31 -15.38
CA GLY A 51 -7.38 5.33 -14.55
C GLY A 51 -5.91 5.51 -14.92
N PHE A 52 -5.47 6.74 -15.09
CA PHE A 52 -4.05 7.09 -15.25
C PHE A 52 -3.66 8.12 -14.19
N ASP A 53 -3.08 7.65 -13.10
CA ASP A 53 -2.72 8.43 -11.90
C ASP A 53 -1.84 9.62 -12.28
N GLY A 54 -2.23 10.84 -11.93
CA GLY A 54 -1.48 12.05 -12.26
C GLY A 54 -1.31 12.39 -13.76
N ALA A 55 -2.09 11.83 -14.68
CA ALA A 55 -1.99 12.17 -16.11
C ALA A 55 -2.55 13.58 -16.40
N ASP A 56 -1.66 14.53 -16.66
CA ASP A 56 -1.93 15.96 -16.77
C ASP A 56 -2.63 16.34 -18.09
N TYR A 57 -3.68 17.15 -17.97
CA TYR A 57 -4.47 17.62 -19.11
C TYR A 57 -3.67 18.50 -20.08
N ARG A 58 -2.80 19.38 -19.56
CA ARG A 58 -2.07 20.36 -20.37
C ARG A 58 -1.00 19.67 -21.22
N THR A 59 -0.29 18.74 -20.60
CA THR A 59 0.71 17.85 -21.19
C THR A 59 0.05 16.92 -22.22
N THR A 60 -1.04 16.24 -21.86
CA THR A 60 -1.77 15.38 -22.80
C THR A 60 -2.25 16.15 -24.03
N ARG A 61 -2.84 17.34 -23.85
CA ARG A 61 -3.30 18.17 -24.97
C ARG A 61 -2.14 18.60 -25.88
N ARG A 62 -1.01 19.04 -25.30
CA ARG A 62 0.19 19.39 -26.07
C ARG A 62 0.67 18.20 -26.90
N LEU A 63 0.83 17.03 -26.29
CA LEU A 63 1.32 15.82 -26.98
C LEU A 63 0.33 15.30 -28.06
N ILE A 64 -0.97 15.52 -27.88
CA ILE A 64 -2.00 15.27 -28.91
C ILE A 64 -1.83 16.23 -30.10
N ASP A 65 -1.59 17.51 -29.86
CA ASP A 65 -1.43 18.52 -30.91
C ASP A 65 -0.05 18.42 -31.62
N ASP A 66 0.99 17.99 -30.90
CA ASP A 66 2.31 17.60 -31.44
C ASP A 66 2.25 16.28 -32.25
N GLY A 67 1.11 15.58 -32.26
CA GLY A 67 0.90 14.34 -33.01
C GLY A 67 1.51 13.08 -32.38
N GLN A 68 1.94 13.15 -31.11
CA GLN A 68 2.59 12.05 -30.39
C GLN A 68 1.62 11.02 -29.82
N LEU A 69 0.35 11.40 -29.57
CA LEU A 69 -0.68 10.54 -28.94
C LEU A 69 -1.85 10.25 -29.92
N PRO A 70 -1.65 9.38 -30.92
CA PRO A 70 -2.62 9.17 -32.00
C PRO A 70 -3.93 8.50 -31.56
N ASN A 71 -3.91 7.61 -30.57
CA ASN A 71 -5.12 6.91 -30.12
C ASN A 71 -6.02 7.86 -29.29
N LEU A 72 -5.41 8.66 -28.42
CA LEU A 72 -6.08 9.72 -27.67
C LEU A 72 -6.56 10.85 -28.59
N LYS A 73 -5.82 11.16 -29.67
CA LYS A 73 -6.31 12.07 -30.73
C LYS A 73 -7.59 11.54 -31.36
N ALA A 74 -7.63 10.27 -31.76
CA ALA A 74 -8.83 9.65 -32.32
C ALA A 74 -10.00 9.70 -31.31
N LEU A 75 -9.75 9.28 -30.06
CA LEU A 75 -10.74 9.28 -28.98
C LEU A 75 -11.32 10.68 -28.71
N SER A 76 -10.48 11.73 -28.71
CA SER A 76 -10.93 13.13 -28.54
C SER A 76 -11.74 13.69 -29.72
N THR A 77 -11.56 13.12 -30.92
CA THR A 77 -12.21 13.62 -32.14
C THR A 77 -13.66 13.14 -32.18
N ASP A 78 -13.85 11.83 -32.01
CA ASP A 78 -15.17 11.20 -32.09
C ASP A 78 -15.94 11.31 -30.75
N GLY A 79 -15.23 11.28 -29.61
CA GLY A 79 -15.78 11.37 -28.26
C GLY A 79 -15.55 12.72 -27.57
N THR A 80 -15.58 12.76 -26.24
CA THR A 80 -15.31 13.97 -25.44
C THR A 80 -13.87 13.92 -24.88
N PHE A 81 -13.17 15.06 -24.88
CA PHE A 81 -11.93 15.29 -24.12
C PHE A 81 -12.04 16.61 -23.35
N ALA A 82 -11.80 16.58 -22.03
CA ALA A 82 -11.95 17.71 -21.13
C ALA A 82 -10.92 17.67 -19.98
N PRO A 83 -10.63 18.80 -19.32
CA PRO A 83 -9.94 18.79 -18.03
C PRO A 83 -10.84 18.17 -16.95
N LEU A 84 -10.22 17.43 -16.03
CA LEU A 84 -10.85 16.78 -14.89
C LEU A 84 -10.35 17.43 -13.59
N HIS A 85 -11.22 18.18 -12.93
CA HIS A 85 -10.93 18.83 -11.65
C HIS A 85 -10.90 17.80 -10.52
N SER A 86 -9.78 17.79 -9.80
CA SER A 86 -9.55 16.93 -8.62
C SER A 86 -10.35 17.38 -7.39
N THR A 87 -10.19 16.65 -6.29
CA THR A 87 -10.46 17.17 -4.95
C THR A 87 -9.49 18.32 -4.61
N ASN A 88 -9.77 19.04 -3.52
CA ASN A 88 -8.73 19.81 -2.81
C ASN A 88 -8.49 19.15 -1.43
N PRO A 89 -7.28 18.69 -1.09
CA PRO A 89 -6.07 18.62 -1.93
C PRO A 89 -6.23 17.76 -3.18
N ALA A 90 -5.44 18.06 -4.22
CA ALA A 90 -5.36 17.29 -5.46
C ALA A 90 -4.43 16.08 -5.30
N GLU A 91 -4.69 15.24 -4.29
CA GLU A 91 -3.86 14.09 -3.88
C GLU A 91 -4.51 12.78 -4.30
N SER A 92 -3.73 11.80 -4.75
CA SER A 92 -4.26 10.52 -5.25
C SER A 92 -5.11 9.74 -4.24
N ALA A 93 -4.79 9.82 -2.94
CA ALA A 93 -5.64 9.25 -1.91
C ALA A 93 -7.05 9.87 -1.86
N ALA A 94 -7.17 11.20 -1.97
CA ALA A 94 -8.45 11.90 -1.94
C ALA A 94 -9.19 11.82 -3.29
N GLY A 95 -8.44 11.98 -4.39
CA GLY A 95 -8.93 11.91 -5.76
C GLY A 95 -9.49 10.54 -6.12
N TRP A 96 -8.73 9.45 -5.92
CA TRP A 96 -9.25 8.10 -6.16
C TRP A 96 -10.38 7.73 -5.19
N ALA A 97 -10.35 8.17 -3.92
CA ALA A 97 -11.49 7.96 -3.01
C ALA A 97 -12.77 8.62 -3.57
N ALA A 98 -12.67 9.83 -4.13
CA ALA A 98 -13.79 10.53 -4.76
C ALA A 98 -14.26 9.86 -6.06
N ILE A 99 -13.35 9.50 -6.98
CA ILE A 99 -13.67 8.74 -8.21
C ILE A 99 -14.40 7.44 -7.85
N ASN A 100 -13.86 6.68 -6.89
CA ASN A 100 -14.35 5.35 -6.57
C ASN A 100 -15.73 5.38 -5.92
N THR A 101 -16.10 6.46 -5.22
CA THR A 101 -17.32 6.51 -4.39
C THR A 101 -18.39 7.50 -4.86
N GLY A 102 -18.08 8.39 -5.81
CA GLY A 102 -18.96 9.50 -6.19
C GLY A 102 -19.20 10.52 -5.08
N GLN A 103 -18.42 10.44 -3.99
CA GLN A 103 -18.64 11.21 -2.76
C GLN A 103 -17.38 11.98 -2.36
N ASN A 104 -17.59 13.20 -1.88
CA ASN A 104 -16.52 14.11 -1.49
C ASN A 104 -15.77 13.64 -0.21
N PRO A 105 -14.59 14.22 0.11
CA PRO A 105 -13.70 13.71 1.16
C PRO A 105 -14.28 13.66 2.58
N THR A 106 -15.23 14.54 2.97
CA THR A 106 -15.85 14.48 4.31
C THR A 106 -16.86 13.35 4.42
N LYS A 107 -17.55 13.01 3.32
CA LYS A 107 -18.48 11.87 3.24
C LYS A 107 -17.73 10.54 3.12
N ASN A 108 -16.79 10.45 2.18
CA ASN A 108 -16.09 9.20 1.89
C ASN A 108 -15.08 8.81 3.00
N GLY A 109 -14.57 9.77 3.77
CA GLY A 109 -13.71 9.56 4.93
C GLY A 109 -12.19 9.67 4.68
N VAL A 110 -11.76 9.98 3.45
CA VAL A 110 -10.35 10.14 3.07
C VAL A 110 -10.11 11.56 2.56
N ALA A 111 -9.67 12.42 3.49
CA ALA A 111 -9.37 13.83 3.23
C ALA A 111 -8.09 14.08 2.43
N SER A 112 -7.12 13.17 2.53
CA SER A 112 -5.72 13.35 2.10
C SER A 112 -4.94 12.04 2.30
N PHE A 113 -3.67 11.99 1.90
CA PHE A 113 -2.66 11.09 2.45
C PHE A 113 -2.40 11.29 3.95
N ILE A 114 -2.43 12.53 4.45
CA ILE A 114 -2.02 12.93 5.82
C ILE A 114 -3.17 13.67 6.53
N ASN A 115 -3.39 13.40 7.81
CA ASN A 115 -4.32 14.15 8.65
C ASN A 115 -3.73 14.50 10.01
N ARG A 116 -4.38 15.46 10.67
CA ARG A 116 -4.16 15.77 12.08
C ARG A 116 -4.75 14.67 12.97
N LYS A 117 -3.88 13.96 13.70
CA LYS A 117 -4.26 13.16 14.89
C LYS A 117 -3.85 13.91 16.16
N ILE A 118 -4.54 13.69 17.28
CA ILE A 118 -4.20 14.31 18.57
C ILE A 118 -3.54 13.27 19.48
N ARG A 119 -2.37 13.59 20.05
CA ARG A 119 -1.67 12.74 21.03
C ARG A 119 -1.24 13.57 22.24
N GLY A 120 -1.84 13.29 23.40
CA GLY A 120 -1.71 14.16 24.57
C GLY A 120 -2.27 15.54 24.25
N ASN A 121 -1.46 16.58 24.47
CA ASN A 121 -1.87 17.98 24.26
C ASN A 121 -1.44 18.57 22.91
N SER A 122 -0.91 17.76 21.98
CA SER A 122 -0.42 18.22 20.68
C SER A 122 -1.07 17.48 19.52
N PRO A 123 -1.34 18.15 18.38
CA PRO A 123 -1.47 17.47 17.10
C PRO A 123 -0.18 16.76 16.70
N ILE A 124 -0.33 15.71 15.88
CA ILE A 124 0.73 14.94 15.23
C ILE A 124 0.27 14.54 13.82
N PRO A 125 1.18 14.30 12.86
CA PRO A 125 0.84 13.69 11.59
C PRO A 125 0.28 12.28 11.79
N GLY A 126 -0.79 11.97 11.08
CA GLY A 126 -1.35 10.63 10.92
C GLY A 126 -1.52 10.30 9.44
N VAL A 127 -1.44 9.02 9.10
CA VAL A 127 -1.89 8.56 7.78
C VAL A 127 -3.41 8.60 7.74
N ALA A 128 -3.97 9.21 6.69
CA ALA A 128 -5.39 9.57 6.59
C ALA A 128 -6.20 8.66 5.66
N HIS A 129 -5.55 7.92 4.76
CA HIS A 129 -6.20 7.02 3.82
C HIS A 129 -6.33 5.56 4.32
N ILE A 130 -5.67 5.24 5.44
CA ILE A 130 -5.67 3.92 6.09
C ILE A 130 -5.72 4.02 7.63
N THR A 131 -6.15 2.95 8.27
CA THR A 131 -6.13 2.76 9.73
C THR A 131 -5.26 1.56 10.08
N GLN A 132 -4.42 1.73 11.10
CA GLN A 132 -3.70 0.64 11.76
C GLN A 132 -4.54 0.13 12.94
N GLU A 133 -4.97 -1.12 12.87
CA GLU A 133 -5.39 -1.88 14.05
C GLU A 133 -4.18 -2.61 14.64
N ARG A 134 -4.09 -2.70 15.96
CA ARG A 134 -2.97 -3.32 16.68
C ARG A 134 -3.47 -4.41 17.61
N ASP A 135 -2.64 -5.43 17.77
CA ASP A 135 -2.83 -6.51 18.74
C ASP A 135 -4.23 -7.17 18.63
N VAL A 136 -4.70 -7.39 17.39
CA VAL A 136 -6.07 -7.84 17.09
C VAL A 136 -6.21 -9.34 17.36
N PRO A 137 -7.16 -9.79 18.23
CA PRO A 137 -7.33 -11.21 18.55
C PRO A 137 -7.73 -12.04 17.32
N VAL A 138 -7.14 -13.23 17.18
CA VAL A 138 -7.43 -14.12 16.04
C VAL A 138 -8.89 -14.58 16.03
N GLU A 139 -9.53 -14.76 17.19
CA GLU A 139 -10.96 -15.05 17.29
C GLU A 139 -11.84 -13.96 16.67
N GLU A 140 -11.46 -12.68 16.78
CA GLU A 140 -12.19 -11.58 16.16
C GLU A 140 -12.02 -11.60 14.64
N LEU A 141 -10.81 -11.88 14.15
CA LEU A 141 -10.53 -12.02 12.72
C LEU A 141 -11.32 -13.18 12.10
N MET A 142 -11.43 -14.31 12.81
CA MET A 142 -12.27 -15.42 12.36
C MET A 142 -13.74 -15.03 12.23
N LYS A 143 -14.29 -14.28 13.21
CA LYS A 143 -15.66 -13.75 13.12
C LYS A 143 -15.83 -12.81 11.93
N ARG A 144 -14.88 -11.90 11.67
CA ARG A 144 -14.92 -10.99 10.50
C ARG A 144 -14.88 -11.75 9.17
N LEU A 145 -14.09 -12.84 9.07
CA LEU A 145 -14.05 -13.69 7.88
C LEU A 145 -15.36 -14.45 7.67
N GLU A 146 -15.95 -15.00 8.74
CA GLU A 146 -17.27 -15.65 8.68
C GLU A 146 -18.37 -14.68 8.25
N GLU A 147 -18.38 -13.45 8.79
CA GLU A 147 -19.31 -12.38 8.39
C GLU A 147 -19.15 -11.95 6.93
N ARG A 148 -17.92 -12.01 6.40
CA ARG A 148 -17.61 -11.78 4.98
C ARG A 148 -17.88 -12.98 4.08
N GLY A 149 -18.11 -14.18 4.63
CA GLY A 149 -18.20 -15.43 3.86
C GLY A 149 -16.85 -15.96 3.34
N ASP A 150 -15.74 -15.33 3.73
CA ASP A 150 -14.39 -15.80 3.42
C ASP A 150 -14.07 -17.08 4.19
N LYS A 151 -13.37 -18.02 3.54
CA LYS A 151 -12.97 -19.30 4.15
C LYS A 151 -11.46 -19.48 4.10
N ILE A 152 -10.88 -19.79 5.26
CA ILE A 152 -9.50 -20.27 5.36
C ILE A 152 -9.50 -21.76 5.00
N GLY A 153 -8.63 -22.15 4.07
CA GLY A 153 -8.47 -23.55 3.66
C GLY A 153 -7.59 -24.38 4.60
N GLY A 154 -7.49 -25.67 4.31
CA GLY A 154 -6.51 -26.57 4.89
C GLY A 154 -6.63 -26.81 6.41
N VAL A 155 -5.54 -27.28 7.01
CA VAL A 155 -5.47 -27.63 8.43
C VAL A 155 -5.67 -26.40 9.32
N LEU A 156 -5.10 -25.26 8.94
CA LEU A 156 -5.22 -24.02 9.69
C LEU A 156 -6.70 -23.58 9.82
N GLY A 157 -7.45 -23.56 8.71
CA GLY A 157 -8.89 -23.25 8.74
C GLY A 157 -9.70 -24.22 9.59
N PHE A 158 -9.38 -25.52 9.54
CA PHE A 158 -10.01 -26.54 10.38
C PHE A 158 -9.73 -26.36 11.88
N VAL A 159 -8.48 -26.03 12.25
CA VAL A 159 -8.08 -25.79 13.65
C VAL A 159 -8.63 -24.45 14.17
N LEU A 160 -8.75 -23.43 13.31
CA LEU A 160 -9.36 -22.15 13.66
C LEU A 160 -10.86 -22.29 13.92
N GLY A 161 -11.62 -22.90 13.00
CA GLY A 161 -13.09 -23.10 13.07
C GLY A 161 -13.58 -24.20 14.03
N LYS A 162 -12.76 -24.59 15.00
CA LYS A 162 -13.07 -25.61 16.02
C LYS A 162 -12.58 -25.20 17.40
N SER A 163 -13.36 -25.54 18.42
CA SER A 163 -12.94 -25.48 19.82
C SER A 163 -11.95 -26.61 20.15
N ALA A 164 -11.16 -26.42 21.21
CA ALA A 164 -10.19 -27.41 21.69
C ALA A 164 -10.83 -28.79 21.98
N THR A 165 -12.05 -28.80 22.52
CA THR A 165 -12.81 -30.03 22.83
C THR A 165 -13.38 -30.70 21.59
N GLU A 166 -13.87 -29.94 20.59
CA GLU A 166 -14.27 -30.49 19.29
C GLU A 166 -13.09 -31.15 18.56
N LEU A 167 -11.91 -30.49 18.54
CA LEU A 167 -10.70 -31.06 17.95
C LEU A 167 -10.32 -32.37 18.64
N ALA A 168 -10.32 -32.41 19.97
CA ALA A 168 -10.01 -33.59 20.75
C ALA A 168 -10.97 -34.77 20.45
N LEU A 169 -12.28 -34.49 20.37
CA LEU A 169 -13.30 -35.50 20.06
C LEU A 169 -13.20 -36.00 18.62
N LEU A 170 -13.08 -35.10 17.64
CA LEU A 170 -13.04 -35.46 16.21
C LEU A 170 -11.79 -36.27 15.88
N ALA A 171 -10.60 -35.81 16.31
CA ALA A 171 -9.36 -36.52 16.09
C ALA A 171 -9.32 -37.84 16.88
N GLY A 172 -9.72 -37.80 18.16
CA GLY A 172 -9.74 -38.98 19.01
C GLY A 172 -10.63 -40.09 18.46
N LEU A 173 -11.89 -39.80 18.12
CA LEU A 173 -12.82 -40.78 17.55
C LEU A 173 -12.36 -41.30 16.18
N SER A 174 -11.78 -40.45 15.34
CA SER A 174 -11.23 -40.85 14.04
C SER A 174 -10.06 -41.82 14.21
N VAL A 175 -9.14 -41.53 15.15
CA VAL A 175 -8.02 -42.40 15.48
C VAL A 175 -8.51 -43.70 16.11
N VAL A 176 -9.50 -43.69 17.01
CA VAL A 176 -10.14 -44.91 17.52
C VAL A 176 -10.64 -45.77 16.36
N LEU A 177 -11.40 -45.20 15.43
CA LEU A 177 -11.99 -45.93 14.31
C LEU A 177 -10.91 -46.54 13.40
N VAL A 178 -9.93 -45.74 12.97
CA VAL A 178 -8.85 -46.18 12.06
C VAL A 178 -7.98 -47.25 12.72
N VAL A 179 -7.57 -47.04 13.98
CA VAL A 179 -6.73 -48.00 14.71
C VAL A 179 -7.50 -49.29 15.01
N PHE A 180 -8.79 -49.21 15.35
CA PHE A 180 -9.63 -50.39 15.57
C PHE A 180 -9.81 -51.23 14.30
N VAL A 181 -10.04 -50.58 13.16
CA VAL A 181 -10.12 -51.24 11.84
C VAL A 181 -8.77 -51.86 11.46
N LEU A 182 -7.68 -51.10 11.58
CA LEU A 182 -6.33 -51.60 11.25
C LEU A 182 -5.94 -52.80 12.12
N LEU A 183 -6.07 -52.70 13.44
CA LEU A 183 -5.74 -53.79 14.36
C LEU A 183 -6.70 -54.97 14.20
N GLY A 184 -8.02 -54.74 14.18
CA GLY A 184 -9.04 -55.78 14.25
C GLY A 184 -9.36 -56.48 12.92
N LEU A 185 -9.25 -55.79 11.78
CA LEU A 185 -9.61 -56.33 10.45
C LEU A 185 -8.37 -56.62 9.59
N VAL A 186 -7.40 -55.70 9.55
CA VAL A 186 -6.20 -55.87 8.70
C VAL A 186 -5.16 -56.77 9.38
N LEU A 187 -4.76 -56.42 10.61
CA LEU A 187 -3.73 -57.13 11.38
C LEU A 187 -4.29 -58.29 12.22
N ARG A 188 -5.62 -58.47 12.24
CA ARG A 188 -6.35 -59.57 12.90
C ARG A 188 -6.04 -59.74 14.41
N VAL A 189 -5.66 -58.65 15.07
CA VAL A 189 -5.53 -58.58 16.54
C VAL A 189 -6.90 -58.78 17.18
N GLY A 190 -6.94 -59.49 18.31
CA GLY A 190 -8.19 -59.82 19.01
C GLY A 190 -9.02 -58.58 19.33
N ARG A 191 -10.30 -58.58 18.95
CA ARG A 191 -11.19 -57.39 18.96
C ARG A 191 -11.19 -56.61 20.29
N GLY A 192 -11.12 -57.29 21.43
CA GLY A 192 -11.03 -56.64 22.75
C GLY A 192 -9.73 -55.86 22.96
N LEU A 193 -8.59 -56.44 22.59
CA LEU A 193 -7.29 -55.75 22.65
C LEU A 193 -7.22 -54.61 21.63
N SER A 194 -7.74 -54.83 20.43
CA SER A 194 -7.87 -53.78 19.39
C SER A 194 -8.70 -52.59 19.89
N ALA A 195 -9.79 -52.82 20.61
CA ALA A 195 -10.61 -51.75 21.19
C ALA A 195 -9.85 -50.96 22.28
N VAL A 196 -9.15 -51.65 23.19
CA VAL A 196 -8.36 -50.98 24.25
C VAL A 196 -7.22 -50.15 23.65
N LEU A 197 -6.44 -50.72 22.71
CA LEU A 197 -5.36 -50.00 22.04
C LEU A 197 -5.88 -48.81 21.22
N ALA A 198 -6.99 -48.99 20.49
CA ALA A 198 -7.63 -47.91 19.75
C ALA A 198 -8.09 -46.77 20.66
N LEU A 199 -8.70 -47.07 21.82
CA LEU A 199 -9.10 -46.06 22.80
C LEU A 199 -7.91 -45.31 23.39
N VAL A 200 -6.83 -46.00 23.76
CA VAL A 200 -5.61 -45.36 24.30
C VAL A 200 -4.96 -44.46 23.25
N ILE A 201 -4.74 -44.96 22.03
CA ILE A 201 -4.14 -44.17 20.95
C ILE A 201 -5.08 -43.04 20.51
N GLY A 202 -6.39 -43.24 20.59
CA GLY A 202 -7.42 -42.21 20.41
C GLY A 202 -7.33 -41.07 21.43
N LEU A 203 -7.10 -41.37 22.70
CA LEU A 203 -6.87 -40.33 23.73
C LEU A 203 -5.62 -39.51 23.42
N PHE A 204 -4.52 -40.15 22.98
CA PHE A 204 -3.32 -39.44 22.53
C PHE A 204 -3.57 -38.59 21.28
N GLY A 205 -4.32 -39.10 20.30
CA GLY A 205 -4.70 -38.36 19.09
C GLY A 205 -5.60 -37.15 19.40
N GLY A 206 -6.54 -37.30 20.32
CA GLY A 206 -7.37 -36.21 20.82
C GLY A 206 -6.57 -35.15 21.57
N TYR A 207 -5.66 -35.56 22.46
CA TYR A 207 -4.76 -34.63 23.16
C TYR A 207 -3.86 -33.86 22.18
N ALA A 208 -3.24 -34.54 21.21
CA ALA A 208 -2.39 -33.91 20.21
C ALA A 208 -3.17 -32.89 19.34
N ALA A 209 -4.41 -33.21 18.95
CA ALA A 209 -5.27 -32.29 18.22
C ALA A 209 -5.74 -31.10 19.07
N MET A 210 -5.91 -31.30 20.38
CA MET A 210 -6.20 -30.22 21.32
C MET A 210 -5.01 -29.24 21.43
N SER A 211 -3.80 -29.77 21.63
CA SER A 211 -2.56 -28.96 21.68
C SER A 211 -2.18 -28.33 20.34
N ALA A 212 -2.79 -28.72 19.22
CA ALA A 212 -2.66 -27.98 17.97
C ALA A 212 -3.20 -26.54 18.11
N LYS A 213 -4.20 -26.30 18.99
CA LYS A 213 -4.73 -24.95 19.26
C LYS A 213 -3.71 -24.03 19.93
N ASP A 214 -2.74 -24.56 20.69
CA ASP A 214 -1.67 -23.79 21.32
C ASP A 214 -0.71 -23.16 20.29
N ASN A 215 -0.66 -23.75 19.09
CA ASN A 215 0.15 -23.30 17.95
C ASN A 215 -0.58 -22.28 17.06
N VAL A 216 -1.85 -21.99 17.33
CA VAL A 216 -2.56 -20.86 16.72
C VAL A 216 -2.10 -19.57 17.40
N PRO A 217 -1.76 -18.50 16.63
CA PRO A 217 -1.47 -17.19 17.21
C PRO A 217 -2.63 -16.67 18.07
N LEU A 218 -2.32 -15.98 19.15
CA LEU A 218 -3.35 -15.29 19.95
C LEU A 218 -3.84 -14.03 19.24
N ASP A 219 -2.91 -13.28 18.66
CA ASP A 219 -3.18 -11.99 18.03
C ASP A 219 -2.37 -11.78 16.75
N VAL A 220 -2.79 -10.77 15.98
CA VAL A 220 -2.02 -10.18 14.90
C VAL A 220 -1.62 -8.77 15.33
N PRO A 221 -0.31 -8.45 15.45
CA PRO A 221 0.15 -7.22 16.09
C PRO A 221 -0.13 -5.95 15.28
N LEU A 222 -0.36 -6.08 13.97
CA LEU A 222 -0.66 -4.96 13.08
C LEU A 222 -1.50 -5.45 11.88
N ILE A 223 -2.64 -4.80 11.65
CA ILE A 223 -3.48 -4.97 10.46
C ILE A 223 -3.77 -3.60 9.88
N TYR A 224 -3.75 -3.51 8.55
CA TYR A 224 -4.12 -2.31 7.82
C TYR A 224 -5.53 -2.44 7.26
N ARG A 225 -6.33 -1.39 7.50
CA ARG A 225 -7.63 -1.18 6.88
C ARG A 225 -7.60 0.07 6.01
N ASN A 226 -8.39 0.08 4.95
CA ASN A 226 -8.71 1.30 4.20
C ASN A 226 -9.64 2.20 5.04
N ASN A 227 -9.52 3.54 4.91
CA ASN A 227 -10.37 4.51 5.61
C ASN A 227 -11.64 4.93 4.86
N VAL A 228 -11.80 4.59 3.58
CA VAL A 228 -13.04 4.89 2.84
C VAL A 228 -14.22 4.14 3.48
N ARG A 229 -15.24 4.90 3.88
CA ARG A 229 -16.36 4.46 4.74
C ARG A 229 -17.62 4.06 3.97
N VAL A 230 -17.63 4.24 2.67
CA VAL A 230 -18.81 4.07 1.79
C VAL A 230 -18.48 3.10 0.63
N PRO A 231 -19.49 2.44 0.03
CA PRO A 231 -19.29 1.55 -1.11
C PRO A 231 -18.70 2.29 -2.32
N GLY A 232 -18.00 1.55 -3.19
CA GLY A 232 -17.60 2.04 -4.49
C GLY A 232 -18.71 1.90 -5.54
N PHE A 233 -18.63 2.63 -6.66
CA PHE A 233 -19.64 2.51 -7.74
C PHE A 233 -19.75 1.09 -8.32
N TRP A 234 -18.65 0.32 -8.31
CA TRP A 234 -18.64 -1.09 -8.70
C TRP A 234 -19.42 -2.00 -7.73
N ASP A 235 -19.59 -1.59 -6.47
CA ASP A 235 -20.38 -2.34 -5.48
C ASP A 235 -21.86 -2.20 -5.83
N TYR A 236 -22.32 -0.97 -6.06
CA TYR A 236 -23.68 -0.67 -6.54
C TYR A 236 -23.97 -1.35 -7.90
N ALA A 237 -23.02 -1.36 -8.83
CA ALA A 237 -23.16 -2.07 -10.12
C ALA A 237 -23.32 -3.59 -9.92
N GLY A 238 -22.47 -4.21 -9.11
CA GLY A 238 -22.53 -5.64 -8.82
C GLY A 238 -23.84 -6.05 -8.14
N GLU A 239 -24.29 -5.27 -7.15
CA GLU A 239 -25.57 -5.49 -6.46
C GLU A 239 -26.79 -5.34 -7.39
N ALA A 240 -26.75 -4.37 -8.32
CA ALA A 240 -27.77 -4.19 -9.35
C ALA A 240 -27.75 -5.30 -10.44
N GLY A 241 -26.73 -6.16 -10.44
CA GLY A 241 -26.62 -7.30 -11.36
C GLY A 241 -25.75 -7.08 -12.59
N ALA A 242 -25.01 -5.97 -12.65
CA ALA A 242 -23.97 -5.71 -13.65
C ALA A 242 -22.60 -6.17 -13.08
N PRO A 243 -22.05 -7.34 -13.46
CA PRO A 243 -20.86 -7.86 -12.80
C PRO A 243 -19.66 -6.97 -13.05
N ALA A 244 -18.87 -6.73 -11.99
CA ALA A 244 -17.79 -5.77 -12.00
C ALA A 244 -16.43 -6.45 -11.79
N LEU A 245 -15.46 -6.07 -12.62
CA LEU A 245 -14.08 -6.50 -12.58
C LEU A 245 -13.20 -5.28 -12.32
N VAL A 246 -12.52 -5.24 -11.18
CA VAL A 246 -11.82 -4.06 -10.67
C VAL A 246 -10.36 -4.45 -10.40
N LEU A 247 -9.44 -3.80 -11.10
CA LEU A 247 -8.01 -4.10 -11.08
C LEU A 247 -7.21 -2.93 -10.51
N ASP A 248 -6.45 -3.18 -9.43
CA ASP A 248 -5.54 -2.21 -8.81
C ASP A 248 -6.24 -0.92 -8.36
N ALA A 249 -7.47 -1.05 -7.84
CA ALA A 249 -8.22 0.11 -7.38
C ALA A 249 -7.64 0.63 -6.06
N ALA A 250 -7.12 1.86 -6.11
CA ALA A 250 -6.66 2.59 -4.95
C ALA A 250 -7.70 2.57 -3.82
N LEU A 251 -7.26 2.26 -2.60
CA LEU A 251 -8.11 2.24 -1.40
C LEU A 251 -9.28 1.24 -1.43
N ALA A 252 -9.24 0.22 -2.32
CA ALA A 252 -10.32 -0.76 -2.46
C ALA A 252 -10.15 -2.05 -1.63
N PHE A 253 -9.07 -2.17 -0.85
CA PHE A 253 -8.83 -3.34 0.01
C PHE A 253 -9.62 -3.30 1.34
N ASP A 254 -9.73 -4.45 2.00
CA ASP A 254 -10.43 -4.63 3.29
C ASP A 254 -11.89 -4.11 3.34
N ARG A 255 -12.60 -4.08 2.21
CA ARG A 255 -14.03 -3.71 2.14
C ARG A 255 -14.94 -4.95 2.26
N PRO A 256 -16.24 -4.78 2.57
CA PRO A 256 -17.22 -5.87 2.48
C PRO A 256 -17.39 -6.34 1.03
N HIS A 257 -17.62 -7.64 0.82
CA HIS A 257 -17.81 -8.19 -0.53
C HIS A 257 -19.16 -7.78 -1.12
N ALA A 258 -19.15 -7.05 -2.23
CA ALA A 258 -20.32 -6.87 -3.07
C ALA A 258 -20.56 -8.11 -3.96
N LYS A 259 -21.83 -8.44 -4.18
CA LYS A 259 -22.20 -9.57 -5.04
C LYS A 259 -21.85 -9.25 -6.51
N ASN A 260 -21.37 -10.25 -7.25
CA ASN A 260 -20.95 -10.12 -8.66
C ASN A 260 -19.75 -9.18 -8.89
N THR A 261 -19.02 -8.79 -7.85
CA THR A 261 -17.85 -7.92 -7.94
C THR A 261 -16.57 -8.70 -7.62
N ARG A 262 -15.53 -8.52 -8.42
CA ARG A 262 -14.15 -8.98 -8.15
C ARG A 262 -13.23 -7.76 -8.12
N VAL A 263 -12.50 -7.57 -7.02
CA VAL A 263 -11.65 -6.41 -6.76
C VAL A 263 -10.24 -6.86 -6.37
N LEU A 264 -9.23 -6.39 -7.09
CA LEU A 264 -7.85 -6.32 -6.63
C LEU A 264 -7.63 -4.92 -6.05
N GLY A 265 -7.19 -4.84 -4.79
CA GLY A 265 -6.83 -3.56 -4.17
C GLY A 265 -5.51 -3.03 -4.70
N GLY A 266 -5.36 -1.71 -4.67
CA GLY A 266 -4.12 -0.99 -5.00
C GLY A 266 -3.59 -0.19 -3.81
N LEU A 267 -3.38 1.12 -4.02
CA LEU A 267 -2.89 2.10 -3.04
C LEU A 267 -3.39 1.86 -1.60
N GLY A 268 -2.43 1.84 -0.66
CA GLY A 268 -2.65 1.61 0.77
C GLY A 268 -2.47 0.14 1.22
N LEU A 269 -2.37 -0.82 0.30
CA LEU A 269 -1.97 -2.20 0.63
C LEU A 269 -0.52 -2.26 1.14
N PRO A 270 -0.25 -2.93 2.28
CA PRO A 270 1.09 -3.11 2.82
C PRO A 270 1.82 -4.33 2.23
N ASP A 271 3.14 -4.37 2.42
CA ASP A 271 3.95 -5.58 2.30
C ASP A 271 3.71 -6.57 3.47
N VAL A 272 4.33 -7.76 3.44
CA VAL A 272 4.17 -8.75 4.53
C VAL A 272 4.75 -8.29 5.88
N ARG A 273 5.61 -7.27 5.88
CA ARG A 273 6.25 -6.71 7.09
C ARG A 273 5.38 -5.61 7.73
N GLY A 274 4.33 -5.15 7.04
CA GLY A 274 3.47 -4.04 7.44
C GLY A 274 3.95 -2.67 6.92
N GLY A 275 4.82 -2.63 5.92
CA GLY A 275 5.28 -1.42 5.24
C GLY A 275 4.31 -1.00 4.13
N ILE A 276 3.74 0.20 4.23
CA ILE A 276 2.78 0.76 3.25
C ILE A 276 3.46 1.43 2.05
N SER A 277 4.76 1.66 2.15
CA SER A 277 5.62 2.26 1.12
C SER A 277 6.67 1.28 0.58
N GLY A 278 6.57 -0.01 0.98
CA GLY A 278 7.52 -1.07 0.69
C GLY A 278 8.80 -0.97 1.52
N GLU A 279 8.99 -1.85 2.52
CA GLU A 279 10.26 -1.94 3.25
C GLU A 279 11.31 -2.70 2.44
N TRP A 280 12.23 -1.95 1.80
CA TRP A 280 13.31 -2.46 0.94
C TRP A 280 14.65 -2.60 1.69
N PHE A 281 15.60 -3.32 1.08
CA PHE A 281 16.93 -3.57 1.65
C PHE A 281 18.06 -3.30 0.66
N ILE A 282 19.17 -2.76 1.16
CA ILE A 282 20.45 -2.76 0.45
C ILE A 282 21.45 -3.53 1.32
N TYR A 283 22.22 -4.42 0.71
CA TYR A 283 23.35 -5.09 1.33
C TYR A 283 24.61 -4.70 0.58
N SER A 284 25.61 -4.15 1.27
CA SER A 284 26.84 -3.69 0.64
C SER A 284 28.09 -3.96 1.49
N SER A 285 29.23 -4.24 0.86
CA SER A 285 30.52 -4.34 1.59
C SER A 285 31.17 -2.97 1.84
N ASP A 286 30.62 -1.89 1.27
CA ASP A 286 31.10 -0.52 1.47
C ASP A 286 31.02 -0.07 2.94
N ASP A 287 31.92 0.81 3.37
CA ASP A 287 32.01 1.29 4.76
C ASP A 287 31.43 2.69 5.01
N ILE A 288 30.95 3.34 3.94
CA ILE A 288 30.66 4.79 3.86
C ILE A 288 29.24 5.18 4.36
N TRP A 289 28.33 4.23 4.59
CA TRP A 289 26.90 4.52 4.85
C TRP A 289 26.49 4.36 6.32
N PHE A 290 26.10 5.46 6.97
CA PHE A 290 25.88 5.53 8.43
C PHE A 290 24.42 5.39 8.89
N ASP A 291 24.15 4.38 9.71
CA ASP A 291 23.82 4.50 11.16
C ASP A 291 24.13 3.13 11.82
N PRO A 292 23.97 2.87 13.14
CA PRO A 292 24.20 1.53 13.73
C PRO A 292 23.00 0.58 13.62
N GLY A 293 23.23 -0.63 13.10
CA GLY A 293 22.26 -1.72 12.99
C GLY A 293 22.30 -2.75 14.14
N PRO A 294 21.39 -3.73 14.14
CA PRO A 294 21.36 -4.78 15.15
C PRO A 294 22.66 -5.61 15.19
N LYS A 295 23.13 -5.94 16.39
CA LYS A 295 24.27 -6.88 16.64
C LYS A 295 25.65 -6.48 16.09
N GLY A 296 25.84 -5.22 15.70
CA GLY A 296 27.16 -4.67 15.32
C GLY A 296 27.36 -4.47 13.82
N GLU A 297 26.37 -4.83 13.00
CA GLU A 297 26.24 -4.34 11.62
C GLU A 297 26.00 -2.82 11.64
N ARG A 298 26.44 -2.09 10.61
CA ARG A 298 26.00 -0.70 10.37
C ARG A 298 24.74 -0.75 9.50
N ALA A 299 23.71 -0.02 9.92
CA ALA A 299 22.46 0.13 9.18
C ALA A 299 21.87 1.53 9.37
N GLY A 300 21.76 2.28 8.26
CA GLY A 300 20.99 3.52 8.18
C GLY A 300 19.57 3.27 7.68
N SER A 301 18.62 4.09 8.14
CA SER A 301 17.26 4.12 7.62
C SER A 301 16.91 5.50 7.11
N THR A 302 16.37 5.57 5.89
CA THR A 302 15.87 6.80 5.25
C THR A 302 14.37 7.02 5.44
N GLY A 303 13.72 6.16 6.25
CA GLY A 303 12.29 6.22 6.55
C GLY A 303 11.46 5.10 5.92
N SER A 304 11.93 4.49 4.83
CA SER A 304 11.28 3.32 4.19
C SER A 304 12.20 2.11 3.95
N GLY A 305 13.52 2.25 4.04
CA GLY A 305 14.46 1.14 3.81
C GLY A 305 15.42 0.86 4.94
N THR A 306 16.21 -0.20 4.76
CA THR A 306 17.34 -0.56 5.65
C THR A 306 18.56 -0.97 4.83
N ILE A 307 19.69 -0.31 5.09
CA ILE A 307 20.99 -0.69 4.53
C ILE A 307 21.68 -1.64 5.52
N PHE A 308 22.39 -2.67 5.05
CA PHE A 308 23.18 -3.59 5.86
C PHE A 308 24.61 -3.64 5.35
N GLN A 309 25.58 -3.34 6.23
CA GLN A 309 26.98 -3.60 5.92
C GLN A 309 27.28 -5.11 5.96
N LEU A 310 27.85 -5.62 4.88
CA LEU A 310 28.34 -6.99 4.74
C LEU A 310 29.86 -7.04 4.95
N ALA A 311 30.33 -8.19 5.42
CA ALA A 311 31.74 -8.58 5.36
C ALA A 311 31.83 -9.94 4.67
N ALA A 312 32.77 -10.07 3.74
CA ALA A 312 33.12 -11.38 3.18
C ALA A 312 33.74 -12.25 4.27
N ASP A 313 33.45 -13.55 4.26
CA ASP A 313 34.22 -14.53 5.01
C ASP A 313 35.55 -14.87 4.30
N GLY A 314 36.32 -15.80 4.86
CA GLY A 314 37.63 -16.17 4.35
C GLY A 314 37.63 -16.80 2.95
N ASP A 315 36.46 -17.21 2.44
CA ASP A 315 36.27 -17.79 1.10
C ASP A 315 35.66 -16.78 0.12
N GLY A 316 35.48 -15.51 0.52
CA GLY A 316 34.90 -14.45 -0.31
C GLY A 316 33.37 -14.43 -0.32
N VAL A 317 32.70 -15.23 0.53
CA VAL A 317 31.25 -15.34 0.56
C VAL A 317 30.65 -14.38 1.58
N TYR A 318 29.62 -13.64 1.19
CA TYR A 318 28.92 -12.73 2.08
C TYR A 318 27.67 -13.39 2.66
N LYS A 319 27.42 -13.18 3.97
CA LYS A 319 26.33 -13.85 4.71
C LYS A 319 25.58 -12.84 5.59
N SER A 320 24.26 -12.81 5.47
CA SER A 320 23.35 -11.99 6.29
C SER A 320 21.96 -12.64 6.36
N PHE A 321 20.90 -11.85 6.56
CA PHE A 321 19.52 -12.30 6.66
C PHE A 321 18.55 -11.35 5.96
N VAL A 322 17.61 -11.90 5.20
CA VAL A 322 16.38 -11.18 4.82
C VAL A 322 15.40 -11.28 5.99
N TRP A 323 15.02 -10.13 6.55
CA TRP A 323 14.15 -10.04 7.72
C TRP A 323 12.68 -9.95 7.31
N GLY A 324 11.85 -10.87 7.82
CA GLY A 324 10.46 -11.05 7.43
C GLY A 324 9.43 -10.39 8.38
N PRO A 325 8.19 -10.90 8.39
CA PRO A 325 7.15 -10.46 9.32
C PRO A 325 7.48 -10.78 10.78
N THR A 326 6.76 -10.16 11.72
CA THR A 326 6.81 -10.46 13.16
C THR A 326 6.51 -11.94 13.43
N ASP A 327 7.34 -12.59 14.24
CA ASP A 327 7.18 -13.98 14.69
C ASP A 327 5.99 -14.11 15.66
N LEU A 328 4.83 -14.45 15.08
CA LEU A 328 3.57 -14.59 15.80
C LEU A 328 3.58 -15.76 16.79
N HIS A 329 4.33 -16.82 16.52
CA HIS A 329 4.44 -17.96 17.42
C HIS A 329 5.22 -17.61 18.67
N ARG A 330 6.41 -17.01 18.53
CA ARG A 330 7.23 -16.57 19.67
C ARG A 330 6.53 -15.50 20.50
N ARG A 331 5.81 -14.57 19.85
CA ARG A 331 4.93 -13.60 20.54
C ARG A 331 3.85 -14.32 21.35
N SER A 332 3.12 -15.24 20.72
CA SER A 332 2.01 -15.96 21.36
C SER A 332 2.49 -16.84 22.51
N LEU A 333 3.65 -17.51 22.39
CA LEU A 333 4.26 -18.24 23.49
C LEU A 333 4.59 -17.32 24.67
N ALA A 334 5.19 -16.15 24.41
CA ALA A 334 5.48 -15.18 25.47
C ALA A 334 4.21 -14.66 26.16
N MET A 335 3.14 -14.38 25.40
CA MET A 335 1.83 -14.00 25.96
C MET A 335 1.19 -15.11 26.79
N ARG A 336 1.18 -16.36 26.30
CA ARG A 336 0.69 -17.53 27.06
C ARG A 336 1.49 -17.76 28.34
N SER A 337 2.82 -17.63 28.30
CA SER A 337 3.68 -17.73 29.48
C SER A 337 3.43 -16.61 30.49
N LEU A 338 3.20 -15.38 30.03
CA LEU A 338 2.85 -14.25 30.89
C LEU A 338 1.51 -14.50 31.60
N GLN A 339 0.47 -14.87 30.84
CA GLN A 339 -0.86 -15.16 31.39
C GLN A 339 -0.81 -16.32 32.41
N ALA A 340 -0.17 -17.44 32.06
CA ALA A 340 -0.08 -18.60 32.95
C ALA A 340 0.68 -18.28 34.25
N ALA A 341 1.72 -17.45 34.18
CA ALA A 341 2.44 -16.99 35.36
C ALA A 341 1.60 -16.04 36.24
N GLU A 342 0.79 -15.18 35.63
CA GLU A 342 -0.14 -14.30 36.36
C GLU A 342 -1.28 -15.06 37.03
N GLU A 343 -1.93 -15.99 36.32
CA GLU A 343 -2.98 -16.86 36.88
C GLU A 343 -2.42 -17.74 38.01
N GLY A 344 -1.26 -18.35 37.79
CA GLY A 344 -0.56 -19.15 38.80
C GLY A 344 -0.25 -18.36 40.07
N LEU A 345 0.11 -17.08 39.97
CA LEU A 345 0.34 -16.20 41.12
C LEU A 345 -0.93 -15.82 41.90
N MET A 346 -2.12 -16.03 41.34
CA MET A 346 -3.39 -15.83 42.04
C MET A 346 -3.85 -17.07 42.83
N GLU A 347 -3.19 -18.22 42.66
CA GLU A 347 -3.54 -19.45 43.38
C GLU A 347 -3.30 -19.35 44.90
N LYS A 348 -4.21 -19.93 45.68
CA LYS A 348 -4.12 -19.95 47.14
C LYS A 348 -3.27 -21.12 47.62
N GLY A 349 -2.26 -20.82 48.44
CA GLY A 349 -1.41 -21.84 49.09
C GLY A 349 -0.11 -22.15 48.38
N LEU A 350 0.30 -21.34 47.40
CA LEU A 350 1.62 -21.39 46.76
C LEU A 350 2.75 -21.43 47.80
N SER A 351 3.77 -22.25 47.55
CA SER A 351 5.01 -22.15 48.32
C SER A 351 5.81 -20.93 47.90
N TRP A 352 6.71 -20.45 48.76
CA TRP A 352 7.62 -19.34 48.41
C TRP A 352 8.46 -19.64 47.15
N LYS A 353 8.86 -20.90 46.95
CA LYS A 353 9.65 -21.31 45.77
C LYS A 353 8.83 -21.23 44.48
N ASP A 354 7.58 -21.68 44.53
CA ASP A 354 6.68 -21.68 43.36
C ASP A 354 6.29 -20.24 43.01
N SER A 355 5.99 -19.42 44.04
CA SER A 355 5.75 -17.99 43.86
C SER A 355 6.97 -17.25 43.26
N GLN A 356 8.19 -17.55 43.70
CA GLN A 356 9.39 -16.94 43.12
C GLN A 356 9.57 -17.37 41.65
N LYS A 357 9.41 -18.67 41.37
CA LYS A 357 9.49 -19.22 40.00
C LYS A 357 8.50 -18.51 39.06
N LEU A 358 7.24 -18.38 39.47
CA LEU A 358 6.21 -17.72 38.67
C LEU A 358 6.49 -16.21 38.48
N GLN A 359 7.08 -15.53 39.47
CA GLN A 359 7.53 -14.14 39.31
C GLN A 359 8.66 -14.02 38.28
N ASP A 360 9.63 -14.95 38.30
CA ASP A 360 10.73 -14.98 37.35
C ASP A 360 10.23 -15.31 35.92
N GLU A 361 9.29 -16.25 35.78
CA GLU A 361 8.61 -16.58 34.51
C GLU A 361 7.80 -15.39 33.97
N LYS A 362 6.99 -14.74 34.80
CA LYS A 362 6.26 -13.51 34.47
C LYS A 362 7.20 -12.42 33.97
N ARG A 363 8.29 -12.18 34.70
CA ARG A 363 9.28 -11.15 34.34
C ARG A 363 9.94 -11.46 33.00
N ALA A 364 10.41 -12.69 32.80
CA ALA A 364 11.06 -13.08 31.55
C ALA A 364 10.12 -12.96 30.33
N ALA A 365 8.85 -13.32 30.48
CA ALA A 365 7.84 -13.17 29.43
C ALA A 365 7.52 -11.70 29.13
N SER A 366 7.35 -10.88 30.18
CA SER A 366 7.13 -9.43 30.04
C SER A 366 8.34 -8.74 29.40
N ASP A 367 9.57 -9.01 29.87
CA ASP A 367 10.81 -8.47 29.33
C ASP A 367 10.99 -8.87 27.85
N LEU A 368 10.57 -10.08 27.45
CA LEU A 368 10.60 -10.53 26.05
C LEU A 368 9.63 -9.73 25.18
N LEU A 369 8.37 -9.56 25.60
CA LEU A 369 7.37 -8.76 24.87
C LEU A 369 7.80 -7.30 24.75
N ASP A 370 8.30 -6.71 25.84
CA ASP A 370 8.87 -5.36 25.87
C ASP A 370 10.04 -5.20 24.89
N ASN A 371 10.96 -6.17 24.85
CA ASN A 371 12.08 -6.17 23.91
C ASN A 371 11.61 -6.32 22.46
N MET A 372 10.61 -7.17 22.19
CA MET A 372 10.03 -7.32 20.85
C MET A 372 9.38 -6.02 20.35
N ALA A 373 8.74 -5.25 21.24
CA ALA A 373 8.18 -3.94 20.93
C ALA A 373 9.24 -2.84 20.76
N LYS A 374 10.29 -2.85 21.59
CA LYS A 374 11.38 -1.83 21.58
C LYS A 374 12.45 -2.09 20.51
N LYS A 375 12.61 -3.32 20.06
CA LYS A 375 13.59 -3.76 19.05
C LYS A 375 12.88 -4.60 17.98
N PRO A 376 12.22 -3.97 16.99
CA PRO A 376 11.42 -4.68 15.98
C PRO A 376 12.19 -5.79 15.25
N TRP A 377 13.50 -5.63 15.02
CA TRP A 377 14.33 -6.66 14.39
C TRP A 377 14.39 -7.98 15.19
N ASP A 378 14.50 -7.91 16.52
CA ASP A 378 14.54 -9.11 17.38
C ASP A 378 13.18 -9.83 17.47
N SER A 379 12.10 -9.21 16.96
CA SER A 379 10.75 -9.80 16.91
C SER A 379 10.39 -10.42 15.57
N ARG A 380 11.20 -10.23 14.52
CA ARG A 380 10.91 -10.70 13.15
C ARG A 380 11.44 -12.11 12.89
N THR A 381 10.71 -12.84 12.05
CA THR A 381 11.23 -14.03 11.34
C THR A 381 12.34 -13.61 10.38
N ARG A 382 13.16 -14.56 9.90
CA ARG A 382 14.26 -14.26 8.99
C ARG A 382 14.67 -15.48 8.16
N LEU A 383 15.12 -15.24 6.95
CA LEU A 383 15.72 -16.23 6.07
C LEU A 383 17.21 -15.92 5.87
N PRO A 384 18.10 -16.92 5.78
CA PRO A 384 19.50 -16.69 5.45
C PRO A 384 19.62 -16.03 4.07
N LEU A 385 20.49 -15.03 3.97
CA LEU A 385 20.99 -14.47 2.72
C LEU A 385 22.45 -14.89 2.56
N ILE A 386 22.80 -15.47 1.41
CA ILE A 386 24.17 -15.82 1.05
C ILE A 386 24.43 -15.28 -0.35
N VAL A 387 25.53 -14.55 -0.53
CA VAL A 387 25.99 -14.04 -1.83
C VAL A 387 27.36 -14.66 -2.11
N GLU A 388 27.42 -15.51 -3.12
CA GLU A 388 28.64 -16.19 -3.58
C GLU A 388 29.07 -15.53 -4.91
N PRO A 389 30.18 -14.77 -4.96
CA PRO A 389 30.63 -14.12 -6.19
C PRO A 389 30.92 -15.13 -7.32
N LEU A 390 30.55 -14.74 -8.54
CA LEU A 390 30.79 -15.48 -9.79
C LEU A 390 31.48 -14.56 -10.81
N GLU A 391 32.02 -15.13 -11.88
CA GLU A 391 32.52 -14.32 -13.01
C GLU A 391 31.35 -13.55 -13.64
N GLY A 392 31.40 -12.21 -13.58
CA GLY A 392 30.35 -11.31 -14.12
C GLY A 392 29.07 -11.20 -13.29
N GLY A 393 29.01 -11.75 -12.07
CA GLY A 393 27.79 -11.72 -11.26
C GLY A 393 27.94 -12.39 -9.89
N ALA A 394 26.84 -12.88 -9.33
CA ALA A 394 26.85 -13.64 -8.08
C ALA A 394 25.70 -14.65 -8.02
N ARG A 395 25.91 -15.76 -7.31
CA ARG A 395 24.83 -16.63 -6.85
C ARG A 395 24.26 -16.05 -5.56
N ILE A 396 22.99 -15.68 -5.60
CA ILE A 396 22.26 -15.13 -4.45
C ILE A 396 21.28 -16.17 -3.95
N THR A 397 21.50 -16.64 -2.72
CA THR A 397 20.63 -17.59 -2.02
C THR A 397 19.83 -16.86 -0.95
N ILE A 398 18.50 -16.95 -1.02
CA ILE A 398 17.58 -16.46 0.01
C ILE A 398 16.71 -17.62 0.50
N GLY A 399 16.88 -18.00 1.76
CA GLY A 399 16.18 -19.16 2.32
C GLY A 399 16.59 -20.46 1.64
N SER A 400 15.66 -21.05 0.88
CA SER A 400 15.85 -22.30 0.12
C SER A 400 16.04 -22.09 -1.39
N GLN A 401 15.92 -20.86 -1.88
CA GLN A 401 16.04 -20.51 -3.31
C GLN A 401 17.40 -19.88 -3.59
N ALA A 402 18.07 -20.32 -4.65
CA ALA A 402 19.30 -19.74 -5.16
C ALA A 402 19.13 -19.41 -6.65
N GLN A 403 19.62 -18.25 -7.07
CA GLN A 403 19.64 -17.81 -8.47
C GLN A 403 21.01 -17.21 -8.80
N ASP A 404 21.46 -17.39 -10.04
CA ASP A 404 22.69 -16.76 -10.55
C ASP A 404 22.32 -15.46 -11.25
N VAL A 405 22.66 -14.33 -10.65
CA VAL A 405 22.29 -12.99 -11.15
C VAL A 405 23.54 -12.32 -11.73
N GLN A 406 23.43 -11.81 -12.95
CA GLN A 406 24.50 -11.05 -13.59
C GLN A 406 24.59 -9.63 -13.00
N GLN A 407 25.78 -9.04 -12.99
CA GLN A 407 25.93 -7.65 -12.57
C GLN A 407 25.09 -6.71 -13.47
N GLY A 408 24.49 -5.69 -12.87
CA GLY A 408 23.54 -4.78 -13.52
C GLY A 408 22.18 -5.39 -13.82
N SER A 409 21.89 -6.64 -13.43
CA SER A 409 20.64 -7.36 -13.78
C SER A 409 19.73 -7.61 -12.58
N TRP A 410 18.43 -7.75 -12.86
CA TRP A 410 17.44 -8.27 -11.93
C TRP A 410 17.43 -9.80 -11.94
N SER A 411 17.08 -10.39 -10.79
CA SER A 411 16.71 -11.79 -10.64
C SER A 411 15.29 -12.06 -11.17
N ASP A 412 14.95 -13.35 -11.36
CA ASP A 412 13.56 -13.78 -11.35
C ASP A 412 12.95 -13.64 -9.94
N TRP A 413 11.64 -13.84 -9.82
CA TRP A 413 10.94 -13.82 -8.53
C TRP A 413 11.52 -14.80 -7.51
N TYR A 414 11.89 -14.31 -6.33
CA TYR A 414 12.02 -15.13 -5.12
C TYR A 414 10.67 -15.23 -4.42
N ARG A 415 10.26 -16.46 -4.13
CA ARG A 415 8.98 -16.76 -3.47
C ARG A 415 9.23 -17.31 -2.07
N LEU A 416 9.37 -16.39 -1.11
CA LEU A 416 9.91 -16.63 0.21
C LEU A 416 8.83 -17.08 1.19
N THR A 417 9.01 -18.24 1.82
CA THR A 417 8.13 -18.73 2.88
C THR A 417 8.76 -18.47 4.25
N PHE A 418 8.09 -17.67 5.09
CA PHE A 418 8.45 -17.43 6.48
C PHE A 418 7.57 -18.28 7.40
N GLU A 419 8.18 -19.16 8.19
CA GLU A 419 7.48 -19.98 9.18
C GLU A 419 7.07 -19.14 10.41
N MET A 420 5.77 -19.08 10.70
CA MET A 420 5.17 -18.35 11.84
C MET A 420 4.68 -19.32 12.92
N GLY A 421 5.30 -20.50 13.00
CA GLY A 421 4.89 -21.62 13.85
C GLY A 421 4.36 -22.82 13.05
N PRO A 422 4.08 -23.97 13.72
CA PRO A 422 3.83 -25.25 13.04
C PRO A 422 2.58 -25.34 12.14
N LEU A 423 1.68 -24.35 12.20
CA LEU A 423 0.41 -24.32 11.48
C LEU A 423 0.23 -23.09 10.58
N LEU A 424 1.19 -22.16 10.58
CA LEU A 424 1.08 -20.88 9.88
C LEU A 424 2.40 -20.52 9.20
N THR A 425 2.30 -20.22 7.92
CA THR A 425 3.36 -19.59 7.12
C THR A 425 2.87 -18.27 6.56
N VAL A 426 3.80 -17.39 6.21
CA VAL A 426 3.53 -16.21 5.37
C VAL A 426 4.43 -16.30 4.15
N ASN A 427 3.82 -16.28 2.97
CA ASN A 427 4.53 -16.25 1.70
C ASN A 427 4.68 -14.80 1.22
N ALA A 428 5.89 -14.46 0.77
CA ALA A 428 6.24 -13.17 0.23
C ALA A 428 6.92 -13.30 -1.13
N LEU A 429 6.82 -12.26 -1.94
CA LEU A 429 7.53 -12.10 -3.19
C LEU A 429 8.57 -10.99 -3.06
N THR A 430 9.72 -11.17 -3.70
CA THR A 430 10.72 -10.10 -3.89
C THR A 430 11.55 -10.39 -5.14
N ARG A 431 12.18 -9.34 -5.68
CA ARG A 431 13.22 -9.44 -6.71
C ARG A 431 14.52 -8.86 -6.14
N VAL A 432 15.63 -9.20 -6.78
CA VAL A 432 16.97 -8.76 -6.37
C VAL A 432 17.68 -8.13 -7.57
N LYS A 433 18.24 -6.93 -7.40
CA LYS A 433 19.14 -6.28 -8.37
C LYS A 433 20.57 -6.41 -7.84
N LEU A 434 21.43 -7.07 -8.61
CA LEU A 434 22.86 -7.07 -8.33
C LEU A 434 23.47 -5.87 -9.05
N GLU A 435 23.62 -4.74 -8.37
CA GLU A 435 24.19 -3.53 -8.95
C GLU A 435 25.69 -3.70 -9.22
N GLN A 436 26.42 -4.19 -8.23
CA GLN A 436 27.85 -4.45 -8.31
C GLN A 436 28.20 -5.80 -7.64
N ALA A 437 28.95 -6.67 -8.33
CA ALA A 437 29.32 -8.01 -7.86
C ALA A 437 30.68 -8.05 -7.13
N GLU A 438 31.58 -7.13 -7.46
CA GLU A 438 32.92 -6.99 -6.90
C GLU A 438 33.00 -5.84 -5.87
N ASP A 439 34.02 -5.82 -5.02
CA ASP A 439 34.13 -4.88 -3.88
C ASP A 439 34.17 -3.39 -4.32
N PRO A 440 33.27 -2.51 -3.82
CA PRO A 440 32.15 -2.80 -2.92
C PRO A 440 30.99 -3.55 -3.59
N LEU A 441 30.70 -4.77 -3.12
CA LEU A 441 29.49 -5.50 -3.47
C LEU A 441 28.30 -4.60 -3.17
N THR A 442 27.33 -4.50 -4.07
CA THR A 442 26.08 -3.78 -3.80
C THR A 442 24.88 -4.57 -4.36
N LEU A 443 24.01 -4.99 -3.44
CA LEU A 443 22.86 -5.84 -3.69
C LEU A 443 21.60 -5.16 -3.16
N TYR A 444 20.67 -4.80 -4.04
CA TYR A 444 19.35 -4.32 -3.66
C TYR A 444 18.37 -5.50 -3.63
N VAL A 445 17.66 -5.69 -2.51
CA VAL A 445 16.56 -6.64 -2.37
C VAL A 445 15.28 -5.82 -2.18
N ASP A 446 14.32 -6.06 -3.06
CA ASP A 446 13.09 -5.27 -3.10
C ASP A 446 12.15 -5.59 -1.93
N SER A 447 11.09 -4.78 -1.80
CA SER A 447 10.04 -4.96 -0.79
C SER A 447 9.47 -6.39 -0.77
N LEU A 448 9.09 -6.86 0.42
CA LEU A 448 8.54 -8.20 0.61
C LEU A 448 7.02 -8.21 0.34
N ALA A 449 6.63 -8.04 -0.92
CA ALA A 449 5.23 -8.02 -1.35
C ALA A 449 4.47 -9.30 -0.93
N ILE A 450 3.15 -9.19 -0.70
CA ILE A 450 2.31 -10.34 -0.34
C ILE A 450 2.17 -11.30 -1.54
N ASP A 451 2.35 -12.60 -1.34
CA ASP A 451 2.10 -13.62 -2.37
C ASP A 451 0.60 -13.62 -2.79
N PRO A 452 0.26 -13.32 -4.06
CA PRO A 452 -1.12 -13.15 -4.49
C PRO A 452 -1.92 -14.46 -4.52
N SER A 453 -1.28 -15.62 -4.66
CA SER A 453 -1.99 -16.89 -4.56
C SER A 453 -2.40 -17.24 -3.13
N GLU A 454 -1.65 -16.82 -2.10
CA GLU A 454 -1.95 -17.13 -0.71
C GLU A 454 -1.70 -15.94 0.24
N PRO A 455 -2.50 -14.86 0.11
CA PRO A 455 -2.40 -13.72 1.01
C PRO A 455 -2.71 -14.15 2.45
N PRO A 456 -2.01 -13.62 3.46
CA PRO A 456 -2.30 -13.95 4.86
C PRO A 456 -3.78 -13.61 5.19
N PHE A 457 -4.44 -14.46 5.97
CA PHE A 457 -5.90 -14.37 6.16
C PHE A 457 -6.36 -13.07 6.84
N TRP A 458 -5.47 -12.38 7.55
CA TRP A 458 -5.73 -11.11 8.21
C TRP A 458 -5.49 -9.88 7.33
N GLN A 459 -4.84 -10.03 6.17
CA GLN A 459 -4.54 -8.93 5.23
C GLN A 459 -4.86 -9.37 3.79
N PRO A 460 -6.16 -9.50 3.43
CA PRO A 460 -6.56 -9.82 2.07
C PRO A 460 -6.24 -8.65 1.12
N ILE A 461 -5.61 -8.98 -0.01
CA ILE A 461 -5.30 -8.01 -1.09
C ILE A 461 -6.40 -7.93 -2.16
N SER A 462 -7.37 -8.84 -2.12
CA SER A 462 -8.46 -8.95 -3.09
C SER A 462 -9.78 -9.36 -2.44
N GLN A 463 -10.89 -9.10 -3.13
CA GLN A 463 -12.26 -9.46 -2.75
C GLN A 463 -12.96 -10.08 -3.98
N PRO A 464 -13.45 -11.34 -3.91
CA PRO A 464 -13.23 -12.33 -2.86
C PRO A 464 -11.73 -12.62 -2.67
N ARG A 465 -11.28 -13.05 -1.49
CA ARG A 465 -9.84 -13.27 -1.19
C ARG A 465 -9.12 -14.19 -2.19
N VAL A 466 -9.85 -15.08 -2.87
CA VAL A 466 -9.29 -15.99 -3.88
C VAL A 466 -8.98 -15.34 -5.22
N PHE A 467 -9.48 -14.13 -5.48
CA PHE A 467 -9.37 -13.48 -6.80
C PHE A 467 -7.92 -13.15 -7.17
N SER A 468 -7.05 -12.78 -6.22
CA SER A 468 -5.63 -12.59 -6.53
C SER A 468 -4.91 -13.87 -7.00
N ARG A 469 -5.38 -15.06 -6.59
CA ARG A 469 -4.91 -16.35 -7.11
C ARG A 469 -5.39 -16.60 -8.54
N GLU A 470 -6.61 -16.19 -8.87
CA GLU A 470 -7.17 -16.24 -10.22
C GLU A 470 -6.35 -15.37 -11.18
N LEU A 471 -5.97 -14.15 -10.75
CA LEU A 471 -5.11 -13.24 -11.51
C LEU A 471 -3.68 -13.77 -11.73
N GLU A 472 -3.05 -14.40 -10.72
CA GLU A 472 -1.76 -15.10 -10.91
C GLU A 472 -1.91 -16.23 -11.95
N GLY A 473 -3.04 -16.95 -11.94
CA GLY A 473 -3.40 -17.94 -12.95
C GLY A 473 -3.54 -17.38 -14.37
N TRP A 474 -4.10 -16.17 -14.54
CA TRP A 474 -4.21 -15.50 -15.84
C TRP A 474 -2.84 -15.10 -16.43
N LEU A 475 -1.89 -14.76 -15.56
CA LEU A 475 -0.51 -14.41 -15.94
C LEU A 475 0.41 -15.63 -16.07
N GLY A 476 0.06 -16.75 -15.41
CA GLY A 476 0.95 -17.90 -15.24
C GLY A 476 2.22 -17.58 -14.45
N ASN A 477 2.26 -16.43 -13.77
CA ASN A 477 3.41 -15.88 -13.05
C ASN A 477 2.91 -14.94 -11.93
N PRO A 478 3.68 -14.76 -10.85
CA PRO A 478 3.37 -13.78 -9.81
C PRO A 478 3.45 -12.32 -10.31
N PHE A 479 2.82 -11.41 -9.57
CA PHE A 479 2.77 -9.97 -9.83
C PHE A 479 2.88 -9.18 -8.53
N GLU A 480 3.11 -7.87 -8.62
CA GLU A 480 3.30 -6.99 -7.45
C GLU A 480 1.97 -6.71 -6.73
N THR A 481 2.00 -6.72 -5.40
CA THR A 481 0.80 -6.59 -4.56
C THR A 481 0.91 -5.46 -3.52
N LEU A 482 2.06 -4.77 -3.47
CA LEU A 482 2.25 -3.57 -2.67
C LEU A 482 1.46 -2.41 -3.29
N GLY A 483 0.63 -1.73 -2.49
CA GLY A 483 -0.23 -0.66 -3.00
C GLY A 483 0.54 0.58 -3.47
N TRP A 484 1.70 0.84 -2.88
CA TRP A 484 2.67 1.81 -3.40
C TRP A 484 3.74 1.10 -4.24
N ALA A 485 3.33 0.52 -5.37
CA ALA A 485 4.27 -0.01 -6.35
C ALA A 485 5.15 1.11 -6.95
N CYS A 486 6.30 0.67 -7.48
CA CYS A 486 7.41 1.44 -8.06
C CYS A 486 8.35 2.13 -7.06
N MET A 487 9.67 2.03 -7.31
CA MET A 487 10.79 2.44 -6.44
C MET A 487 11.01 3.97 -6.29
N THR A 488 9.94 4.73 -6.17
CA THR A 488 9.94 6.20 -6.02
C THR A 488 10.58 6.68 -4.71
N ASN A 489 10.41 5.96 -3.60
CA ASN A 489 11.02 6.34 -2.33
C ASN A 489 12.54 6.08 -2.34
N GLN A 490 12.97 5.00 -2.99
CA GLN A 490 14.35 4.62 -3.19
C GLN A 490 15.09 5.69 -4.02
N MET A 491 14.46 6.19 -5.10
CA MET A 491 14.97 7.34 -5.87
C MET A 491 15.00 8.63 -5.04
N LYS A 492 13.91 8.95 -4.33
CA LYS A 492 13.80 10.14 -3.45
C LYS A 492 14.88 10.16 -2.35
N ASP A 493 15.27 8.98 -1.88
CA ASP A 493 16.24 8.77 -0.81
C ASP A 493 17.68 8.60 -1.33
N GLU A 494 17.89 8.71 -2.65
CA GLU A 494 19.17 8.55 -3.36
C GLU A 494 19.81 7.18 -3.13
N ARG A 495 19.03 6.10 -3.37
CA ARG A 495 19.38 4.70 -3.02
C ARG A 495 19.44 3.73 -4.18
N ILE A 496 18.95 4.11 -5.35
CA ILE A 496 19.12 3.40 -6.61
C ILE A 496 19.39 4.43 -7.70
N ASP A 497 19.96 4.00 -8.82
CA ASP A 497 20.12 4.85 -9.98
C ASP A 497 18.81 4.95 -10.80
N VAL A 498 18.76 5.95 -11.69
CA VAL A 498 17.55 6.19 -12.50
C VAL A 498 17.28 5.07 -13.51
N GLN A 499 18.30 4.33 -13.96
CA GLN A 499 18.10 3.20 -14.87
C GLN A 499 17.38 2.04 -14.17
N THR A 500 17.76 1.74 -12.92
CA THR A 500 17.08 0.76 -12.07
C THR A 500 15.63 1.16 -11.79
N PHE A 501 15.36 2.46 -11.57
CA PHE A 501 14.00 2.97 -11.44
C PHE A 501 13.17 2.84 -12.74
N LEU A 502 13.75 3.14 -13.90
CA LEU A 502 13.07 3.00 -15.20
C LEU A 502 12.73 1.53 -15.51
N GLU A 503 13.67 0.61 -15.26
CA GLU A 503 13.42 -0.85 -15.38
C GLU A 503 12.28 -1.33 -14.48
N ASP A 504 12.18 -0.77 -13.27
CA ASP A 504 11.11 -1.08 -12.32
C ASP A 504 9.74 -0.55 -12.79
N ILE A 505 9.70 0.67 -13.35
CA ILE A 505 8.51 1.22 -14.00
C ILE A 505 8.05 0.33 -15.18
N GLU A 506 8.97 -0.14 -16.02
CA GLU A 506 8.66 -1.09 -17.09
C GLU A 506 8.07 -2.41 -16.54
N PHE A 507 8.69 -2.94 -15.48
CA PHE A 507 8.23 -4.17 -14.83
C PHE A 507 6.81 -4.03 -14.28
N THR A 508 6.53 -2.98 -13.50
CA THR A 508 5.20 -2.73 -12.95
C THR A 508 4.17 -2.49 -14.08
N MET A 509 4.55 -1.79 -15.16
CA MET A 509 3.63 -1.57 -16.28
C MET A 509 3.28 -2.88 -17.00
N GLU A 510 4.24 -3.77 -17.24
CA GLU A 510 4.02 -4.94 -18.09
C GLU A 510 3.03 -5.94 -17.44
N TRP A 511 3.12 -6.20 -16.13
CA TRP A 511 2.14 -7.09 -15.50
C TRP A 511 0.73 -6.47 -15.47
N ARG A 512 0.61 -5.16 -15.20
CA ARG A 512 -0.66 -4.43 -15.26
C ARG A 512 -1.28 -4.46 -16.66
N ARG A 513 -0.47 -4.23 -17.71
CA ARG A 513 -0.89 -4.35 -19.11
C ARG A 513 -1.37 -5.76 -19.43
N ARG A 514 -0.64 -6.80 -19.00
CA ARG A 514 -1.02 -8.20 -19.20
C ARG A 514 -2.33 -8.53 -18.48
N LEU A 515 -2.55 -8.05 -17.26
CA LEU A 515 -3.83 -8.20 -16.56
C LEU A 515 -4.98 -7.49 -17.28
N LEU A 516 -4.81 -6.22 -17.65
CA LEU A 516 -5.82 -5.47 -18.40
C LEU A 516 -6.20 -6.22 -19.69
N LYS A 517 -5.22 -6.68 -20.46
CA LYS A 517 -5.47 -7.47 -21.67
C LYS A 517 -6.27 -8.73 -21.37
N ARG A 518 -5.85 -9.52 -20.36
CA ARG A 518 -6.55 -10.75 -19.95
C ARG A 518 -7.98 -10.47 -19.47
N ALA A 519 -8.21 -9.36 -18.78
CA ALA A 519 -9.50 -8.91 -18.31
C ALA A 519 -10.44 -8.53 -19.47
N ILE A 520 -9.97 -7.75 -20.45
CA ILE A 520 -10.78 -7.38 -21.62
C ILE A 520 -11.14 -8.63 -22.45
N ASP A 521 -10.22 -9.60 -22.52
CA ASP A 521 -10.44 -10.88 -23.18
C ASP A 521 -11.42 -11.82 -22.40
N GLN A 522 -11.87 -11.47 -21.17
CA GLN A 522 -12.97 -12.16 -20.46
C GLN A 522 -14.36 -11.68 -20.94
N ASP A 523 -15.38 -12.54 -20.79
CA ASP A 523 -16.76 -12.26 -21.18
C ASP A 523 -17.77 -12.21 -20.02
N ASP A 524 -17.28 -12.26 -18.77
CA ASP A 524 -18.06 -12.42 -17.54
C ASP A 524 -18.30 -11.11 -16.75
N TRP A 525 -17.99 -9.97 -17.34
CA TRP A 525 -18.14 -8.63 -16.74
C TRP A 525 -18.95 -7.66 -17.62
N ARG A 526 -19.57 -6.68 -16.95
CA ARG A 526 -20.27 -5.52 -17.55
C ARG A 526 -19.52 -4.22 -17.29
N LEU A 527 -18.86 -4.13 -16.14
CA LEU A 527 -17.98 -3.04 -15.74
C LEU A 527 -16.54 -3.56 -15.59
N LEU A 528 -15.58 -2.92 -16.25
CA LEU A 528 -14.14 -3.11 -16.02
C LEU A 528 -13.53 -1.79 -15.56
N PHE A 529 -12.91 -1.76 -14.39
CA PHE A 529 -12.13 -0.63 -13.88
C PHE A 529 -10.67 -1.06 -13.71
N SER A 530 -9.71 -0.27 -14.20
CA SER A 530 -8.28 -0.57 -14.07
C SER A 530 -7.44 0.70 -13.95
N VAL A 531 -6.53 0.78 -12.99
CA VAL A 531 -5.66 1.94 -12.76
C VAL A 531 -4.20 1.64 -13.13
N PHE A 532 -3.52 2.62 -13.75
CA PHE A 532 -2.09 2.63 -13.99
C PHE A 532 -1.47 3.82 -13.26
N SER A 533 -0.52 3.56 -12.36
CA SER A 533 0.10 4.61 -11.53
C SER A 533 1.39 5.22 -12.10
N ILE A 534 1.89 4.74 -13.24
CA ILE A 534 3.26 5.06 -13.68
C ILE A 534 3.44 6.51 -14.14
N THR A 535 2.38 7.17 -14.62
CA THR A 535 2.36 8.59 -15.01
C THR A 535 2.73 9.48 -13.83
N ASP A 536 2.08 9.29 -12.68
CA ASP A 536 2.44 9.91 -11.40
C ASP A 536 3.89 9.59 -11.00
N ARG A 537 4.24 8.30 -10.91
CA ARG A 537 5.54 7.86 -10.38
C ARG A 537 6.73 8.43 -11.14
N VAL A 538 6.65 8.46 -12.47
CA VAL A 538 7.73 8.98 -13.32
C VAL A 538 7.79 10.51 -13.29
N GLN A 539 6.64 11.20 -13.29
CA GLN A 539 6.61 12.66 -13.19
C GLN A 539 7.21 13.13 -11.87
N HIS A 540 6.88 12.50 -10.74
CA HIS A 540 7.47 12.85 -9.44
C HIS A 540 9.01 12.85 -9.43
N ILE A 541 9.66 11.94 -10.16
CA ILE A 541 11.13 11.79 -10.12
C ILE A 541 11.83 12.56 -11.25
N LEU A 542 11.27 12.61 -12.46
CA LEU A 542 12.01 13.06 -13.65
C LEU A 542 11.82 14.52 -14.07
N TYR A 543 10.96 15.30 -13.40
CA TYR A 543 10.75 16.71 -13.78
C TYR A 543 12.05 17.53 -13.74
N ALA A 544 12.98 17.27 -12.81
CA ALA A 544 14.29 17.93 -12.78
C ALA A 544 15.12 17.74 -14.08
N HIS A 545 14.92 16.62 -14.79
CA HIS A 545 15.60 16.35 -16.06
C HIS A 545 14.83 16.91 -17.27
N ALA A 546 13.49 16.96 -17.19
CA ALA A 546 12.63 17.46 -18.26
C ALA A 546 12.43 19.00 -18.26
N ASP A 547 12.59 19.67 -17.13
CA ASP A 547 12.36 21.11 -16.94
C ASP A 547 13.69 21.89 -16.85
N PRO A 548 14.09 22.65 -17.90
CA PRO A 548 15.36 23.38 -17.92
C PRO A 548 15.51 24.51 -16.88
N GLU A 549 14.41 24.93 -16.25
CA GLU A 549 14.42 25.97 -15.21
C GLU A 549 14.29 25.39 -13.79
N HIS A 550 14.26 24.07 -13.63
CA HIS A 550 14.28 23.44 -12.32
C HIS A 550 15.65 23.64 -11.63
N PRO A 551 15.74 23.97 -10.31
CA PRO A 551 17.01 24.31 -9.67
C PRO A 551 18.07 23.19 -9.66
N MET A 552 17.65 21.94 -9.80
CA MET A 552 18.54 20.77 -9.94
C MET A 552 18.76 20.35 -11.40
N HIS A 553 18.33 21.12 -12.39
CA HIS A 553 18.49 20.74 -13.79
C HIS A 553 19.97 20.75 -14.20
N ASP A 554 20.46 19.59 -14.62
CA ASP A 554 21.75 19.43 -15.27
C ASP A 554 21.50 19.06 -16.75
N PRO A 555 21.84 19.96 -17.72
CA PRO A 555 21.67 19.70 -19.14
C PRO A 555 22.45 18.49 -19.67
N GLN A 556 23.55 18.08 -19.01
CA GLN A 556 24.31 16.90 -19.41
C GLN A 556 23.59 15.61 -18.99
N GLU A 557 23.08 15.53 -17.75
CA GLU A 557 22.29 14.39 -17.29
C GLU A 557 20.92 14.31 -17.99
N ALA A 558 20.28 15.45 -18.27
CA ALA A 558 19.05 15.50 -19.05
C ALA A 558 19.22 14.91 -20.47
N GLN A 559 20.42 14.99 -21.03
CA GLN A 559 20.79 14.42 -22.34
C GLN A 559 21.48 13.05 -22.23
N ARG A 560 21.64 12.48 -21.03
CA ARG A 560 22.15 11.12 -20.88
C ARG A 560 21.16 10.14 -21.49
N ILE A 561 21.66 9.29 -22.38
CA ILE A 561 20.86 8.24 -23.00
C ILE A 561 20.62 7.12 -21.99
N VAL A 562 19.35 6.79 -21.81
CA VAL A 562 18.86 5.69 -20.98
C VAL A 562 18.07 4.70 -21.83
N ARG A 563 17.95 3.46 -21.34
CA ARG A 563 17.10 2.44 -21.94
C ARG A 563 15.73 2.49 -21.26
N PHE A 564 14.68 2.76 -22.02
CA PHE A 564 13.31 2.79 -21.49
C PHE A 564 12.28 2.28 -22.51
N PHE A 565 11.38 1.42 -22.08
CA PHE A 565 10.37 0.71 -22.89
C PHE A 565 10.93 0.08 -24.17
N GLY A 566 12.14 -0.49 -24.06
CA GLY A 566 12.83 -1.10 -25.19
C GLY A 566 13.34 -0.11 -26.25
N GLN A 567 13.51 1.17 -25.91
CA GLN A 567 14.08 2.22 -26.76
C GLN A 567 15.23 2.96 -26.04
N ASP A 568 16.13 3.57 -26.81
CA ASP A 568 17.22 4.39 -26.30
C ASP A 568 16.82 5.86 -26.46
N MET A 569 16.76 6.64 -25.37
CA MET A 569 16.28 8.03 -25.40
C MET A 569 16.99 8.91 -24.36
N PRO A 570 17.02 10.25 -24.56
CA PRO A 570 17.45 11.19 -23.52
C PRO A 570 16.56 11.10 -22.28
N LEU A 571 17.15 11.19 -21.09
CA LEU A 571 16.41 11.15 -19.82
C LEU A 571 15.32 12.22 -19.71
N SER A 572 15.51 13.38 -20.35
CA SER A 572 14.51 14.46 -20.44
C SER A 572 13.22 14.07 -21.19
N GLU A 573 13.26 13.04 -22.05
CA GLU A 573 12.10 12.59 -22.85
C GLU A 573 11.29 11.47 -22.17
N CYS A 574 11.80 10.88 -21.09
CA CYS A 574 11.15 9.74 -20.43
C CYS A 574 9.76 10.04 -19.86
N ILE A 575 9.46 11.30 -19.48
CA ILE A 575 8.09 11.69 -19.11
C ILE A 575 7.15 11.53 -20.32
N GLU A 576 7.52 12.06 -21.49
CA GLU A 576 6.67 11.96 -22.69
C GLU A 576 6.49 10.49 -23.14
N GLU A 577 7.51 9.64 -22.95
CA GLU A 577 7.39 8.21 -23.24
C GLU A 577 6.30 7.52 -22.43
N VAL A 578 6.13 7.86 -21.15
CA VAL A 578 5.05 7.28 -20.34
C VAL A 578 3.66 7.65 -20.90
N TYR A 579 3.50 8.88 -21.41
CA TYR A 579 2.27 9.28 -22.10
C TYR A 579 2.08 8.52 -23.42
N ARG A 580 3.16 8.24 -24.18
CA ARG A 580 3.10 7.39 -25.38
C ARG A 580 2.74 5.94 -25.06
N GLN A 581 3.24 5.39 -23.95
CA GLN A 581 2.83 4.07 -23.47
C GLN A 581 1.38 4.04 -23.01
N MET A 582 0.89 5.09 -22.32
CA MET A 582 -0.53 5.26 -21.99
C MET A 582 -1.41 5.25 -23.25
N ASP A 583 -1.05 6.04 -24.27
CA ASP A 583 -1.76 6.08 -25.56
C ASP A 583 -1.79 4.70 -26.25
N ALA A 584 -0.68 3.96 -26.22
CA ALA A 584 -0.62 2.60 -26.73
C ALA A 584 -1.56 1.63 -25.99
N ARG A 585 -1.70 1.74 -24.66
CA ARG A 585 -2.68 0.96 -23.88
C ARG A 585 -4.11 1.31 -24.28
N VAL A 586 -4.42 2.60 -24.46
CA VAL A 586 -5.73 3.06 -24.93
C VAL A 586 -6.04 2.49 -26.32
N GLY A 587 -5.07 2.48 -27.23
CA GLY A 587 -5.19 1.84 -28.54
C GLY A 587 -5.46 0.33 -28.46
N GLU A 588 -4.77 -0.40 -27.57
CA GLU A 588 -5.02 -1.83 -27.31
C GLU A 588 -6.45 -2.10 -26.81
N VAL A 589 -7.05 -1.17 -26.06
CA VAL A 589 -8.45 -1.25 -25.60
C VAL A 589 -9.44 -0.87 -26.70
N MET A 590 -9.22 0.22 -27.42
CA MET A 590 -10.09 0.70 -28.51
C MET A 590 -10.28 -0.37 -29.60
N GLN A 591 -9.27 -1.19 -29.87
CA GLN A 591 -9.34 -2.32 -30.81
C GLN A 591 -10.27 -3.47 -30.37
N ARG A 592 -10.77 -3.46 -29.13
CA ARG A 592 -11.62 -4.52 -28.52
C ARG A 592 -13.00 -4.02 -28.08
N LEU A 593 -13.32 -2.75 -28.34
CA LEU A 593 -14.64 -2.18 -28.05
C LEU A 593 -15.65 -2.64 -29.11
N GLU A 594 -16.81 -3.10 -28.65
CA GLU A 594 -17.99 -3.28 -29.51
C GLU A 594 -18.70 -1.92 -29.71
N PRO A 595 -19.58 -1.77 -30.71
CA PRO A 595 -20.20 -0.47 -31.05
C PRO A 595 -20.96 0.22 -29.90
N ASP A 596 -21.56 -0.55 -28.99
CA ASP A 596 -22.32 -0.05 -27.84
C ASP A 596 -21.44 0.13 -26.58
N ASP A 597 -20.19 -0.35 -26.59
CA ASP A 597 -19.30 -0.25 -25.42
C ASP A 597 -18.87 1.20 -25.17
N THR A 598 -18.80 1.56 -23.89
CA THR A 598 -18.35 2.87 -23.42
C THR A 598 -16.97 2.76 -22.80
N LEU A 599 -16.04 3.58 -23.26
CA LEU A 599 -14.71 3.74 -22.68
C LEU A 599 -14.61 5.13 -22.05
N ILE A 600 -14.32 5.18 -20.76
CA ILE A 600 -14.00 6.39 -20.00
C ILE A 600 -12.52 6.32 -19.60
N LEU A 601 -11.78 7.39 -19.82
CA LEU A 601 -10.44 7.58 -19.25
C LEU A 601 -10.51 8.70 -18.22
N CYS A 602 -9.86 8.51 -17.07
CA CYS A 602 -9.81 9.52 -16.02
C CYS A 602 -8.44 9.58 -15.35
N ALA A 603 -8.02 10.78 -14.96
CA ALA A 603 -6.96 10.99 -13.99
C ALA A 603 -7.53 11.74 -12.79
N ASP A 604 -7.19 11.26 -11.60
CA ASP A 604 -7.52 11.85 -10.32
C ASP A 604 -6.92 13.26 -10.12
N HIS A 605 -5.76 13.55 -10.70
CA HIS A 605 -5.17 14.88 -10.79
C HIS A 605 -4.24 15.01 -12.01
N GLY A 606 -3.77 16.24 -12.28
CA GLY A 606 -2.68 16.53 -13.20
C GLY A 606 -1.35 16.73 -12.45
N PHE A 607 -0.44 17.51 -13.03
CA PHE A 607 0.92 17.70 -12.49
C PHE A 607 1.54 19.06 -12.83
N THR A 608 2.59 19.39 -12.08
CA THR A 608 3.55 20.46 -12.40
C THR A 608 4.96 20.08 -11.94
N SER A 609 5.98 20.76 -12.46
CA SER A 609 7.33 20.75 -11.89
C SER A 609 7.30 21.40 -10.51
N PHE A 610 8.12 20.92 -9.57
CA PHE A 610 8.23 21.43 -8.20
C PHE A 610 9.60 22.05 -7.98
N ARG A 611 9.72 23.33 -8.33
CA ARG A 611 10.98 24.08 -8.30
C ARG A 611 11.28 24.70 -6.94
N ARG A 612 10.26 25.16 -6.20
CA ARG A 612 10.42 25.97 -4.98
C ARG A 612 9.44 25.57 -3.89
N GLN A 613 9.84 25.71 -2.64
CA GLN A 613 9.07 25.30 -1.46
C GLN A 613 8.86 26.45 -0.47
N MET A 614 7.69 26.49 0.16
CA MET A 614 7.32 27.41 1.25
C MET A 614 7.26 26.68 2.60
N ASP A 615 8.01 27.14 3.58
CA ASP A 615 7.85 26.71 4.98
C ASP A 615 6.64 27.42 5.61
N VAL A 616 5.46 26.80 5.51
CA VAL A 616 4.19 27.43 5.91
C VAL A 616 4.13 27.69 7.41
N ASN A 617 4.72 26.81 8.24
CA ASN A 617 4.83 27.08 9.68
C ASN A 617 5.79 28.24 9.96
N GLY A 618 6.89 28.34 9.21
CA GLY A 618 7.78 29.51 9.27
C GLY A 618 7.05 30.81 8.93
N TRP A 619 6.21 30.79 7.90
CA TRP A 619 5.39 31.93 7.49
C TRP A 619 4.30 32.28 8.51
N LEU A 620 3.61 31.29 9.07
CA LEU A 620 2.64 31.50 10.15
C LEU A 620 3.28 32.11 11.41
N ILE A 621 4.55 31.84 11.70
CA ILE A 621 5.31 32.54 12.76
C ILE A 621 5.56 33.99 12.36
N GLN A 622 6.05 34.24 11.14
CA GLN A 622 6.33 35.58 10.63
C GLN A 622 5.08 36.49 10.65
N GLU A 623 3.92 35.95 10.28
CA GLU A 623 2.64 36.66 10.25
C GLU A 623 1.92 36.75 11.62
N GLY A 624 2.44 36.05 12.65
CA GLY A 624 1.94 36.10 14.02
C GLY A 624 0.75 35.18 14.32
N PHE A 625 0.48 34.16 13.49
CA PHE A 625 -0.55 33.16 13.73
C PHE A 625 -0.05 31.96 14.56
N LEU A 626 1.24 31.64 14.48
CA LEU A 626 1.90 30.59 15.27
C LEU A 626 2.94 31.23 16.20
N THR A 627 2.97 30.81 17.47
CA THR A 627 3.89 31.33 18.49
C THR A 627 4.91 30.28 18.91
N LEU A 628 6.19 30.67 18.98
CA LEU A 628 7.26 29.85 19.56
C LEU A 628 7.21 29.85 21.09
N LYS A 629 7.52 28.70 21.71
CA LYS A 629 7.72 28.59 23.16
C LYS A 629 9.00 29.32 23.62
N ASP A 630 9.00 29.77 24.87
CA ASP A 630 10.22 30.29 25.50
C ASP A 630 11.31 29.21 25.58
N GLY A 631 12.56 29.58 25.34
CA GLY A 631 13.71 28.65 25.42
C GLY A 631 13.75 27.57 24.32
N VAL A 632 13.02 27.76 23.21
CA VAL A 632 13.13 26.92 22.02
C VAL A 632 14.57 26.91 21.47
N SER A 633 15.03 25.75 20.97
CA SER A 633 16.29 25.61 20.25
C SER A 633 16.07 25.40 18.75
N THR A 634 17.11 25.59 17.93
CA THR A 634 17.03 25.30 16.48
C THR A 634 16.71 23.83 16.18
N ARG A 635 16.94 22.92 17.12
CA ARG A 635 16.64 21.48 16.98
C ARG A 635 15.18 21.13 17.23
N ASP A 636 14.41 21.96 17.94
CA ASP A 636 13.00 21.70 18.24
C ASP A 636 12.09 21.75 17.01
N GLY A 637 12.54 22.36 15.91
CA GLY A 637 11.79 22.52 14.66
C GLY A 637 11.86 21.34 13.68
N SER A 638 12.66 20.30 13.95
CA SER A 638 12.97 19.24 12.98
C SER A 638 11.81 18.30 12.62
N GLY A 639 10.71 18.33 13.36
CA GLY A 639 9.49 17.56 13.05
C GLY A 639 8.50 17.55 14.21
N GLY A 640 7.20 17.55 13.90
CA GLY A 640 6.15 17.77 14.89
C GLY A 640 6.22 19.14 15.57
N PHE A 641 5.33 19.39 16.54
CA PHE A 641 5.10 20.73 17.10
C PHE A 641 5.80 20.99 18.44
N GLY A 642 6.98 20.40 18.65
CA GLY A 642 7.73 20.54 19.91
C GLY A 642 8.15 21.97 20.26
N TYR A 643 8.14 22.87 19.27
CA TYR A 643 8.52 24.28 19.36
C TYR A 643 7.34 25.24 19.67
N VAL A 644 6.10 24.76 19.66
CA VAL A 644 4.89 25.61 19.67
C VAL A 644 4.43 25.97 21.09
N ASP A 645 4.09 27.23 21.32
CA ASP A 645 3.24 27.64 22.44
C ASP A 645 1.76 27.60 22.02
N TRP A 646 1.08 26.53 22.41
CA TRP A 646 -0.34 26.33 22.11
C TRP A 646 -1.27 27.34 22.80
N THR A 647 -0.85 27.98 23.89
CA THR A 647 -1.69 28.97 24.60
C THR A 647 -1.75 30.32 23.88
N ARG A 648 -0.90 30.53 22.87
CA ARG A 648 -0.78 31.76 22.08
C ARG A 648 -0.89 31.54 20.57
N THR A 649 -0.87 30.29 20.11
CA THR A 649 -0.98 29.89 18.70
C THR A 649 -2.43 29.81 18.25
N LYS A 650 -2.77 30.52 17.17
CA LYS A 650 -4.10 30.51 16.53
C LYS A 650 -4.24 29.45 15.45
N ALA A 651 -3.18 29.26 14.65
CA ALA A 651 -3.19 28.33 13.51
C ALA A 651 -1.82 27.68 13.30
N TYR A 652 -1.83 26.51 12.67
CA TYR A 652 -0.65 25.70 12.39
C TYR A 652 -0.85 24.90 11.08
N SER A 653 0.24 24.53 10.42
CA SER A 653 0.23 23.75 9.19
C SER A 653 0.81 22.35 9.39
N LEU A 654 0.17 21.36 8.77
CA LEU A 654 0.49 19.94 8.83
C LEU A 654 0.02 19.28 7.54
N GLY A 655 0.89 18.58 6.81
CA GLY A 655 0.57 18.09 5.47
C GLY A 655 0.89 19.10 4.37
N LEU A 656 0.25 18.94 3.21
CA LEU A 656 0.71 19.52 1.94
C LEU A 656 -0.04 20.82 1.57
N GLY A 657 0.07 21.85 2.41
CA GLY A 657 -0.64 23.14 2.23
C GLY A 657 -1.88 23.31 3.11
N MET A 658 -2.22 22.28 3.89
CA MET A 658 -3.27 22.30 4.89
C MET A 658 -2.93 23.21 6.07
N ILE A 659 -3.89 24.04 6.49
CA ILE A 659 -3.83 24.84 7.72
C ILE A 659 -5.01 24.48 8.62
N TYR A 660 -4.69 24.26 9.90
CA TYR A 660 -5.64 23.95 10.96
C TYR A 660 -5.64 25.08 11.98
N LEU A 661 -6.83 25.43 12.47
CA LEU A 661 -6.98 26.29 13.64
C LEU A 661 -6.71 25.51 14.93
N ASN A 662 -6.16 26.21 15.91
CA ASN A 662 -6.16 25.78 17.32
C ASN A 662 -7.54 26.10 17.92
N LEU A 663 -8.56 25.33 17.50
CA LEU A 663 -9.97 25.62 17.72
C LEU A 663 -10.43 25.12 19.10
N GLU A 664 -11.17 25.96 19.82
CA GLU A 664 -11.75 25.61 21.12
C GLU A 664 -12.59 24.33 21.05
N GLY A 665 -12.36 23.42 22.00
CA GLY A 665 -13.07 22.13 22.11
C GLY A 665 -12.59 21.03 21.15
N ARG A 666 -11.86 21.38 20.08
CA ARG A 666 -11.32 20.42 19.10
C ARG A 666 -9.84 20.12 19.35
N GLU A 667 -9.03 21.17 19.49
CA GLU A 667 -7.64 21.09 19.90
C GLU A 667 -7.52 21.14 21.45
N PRO A 668 -6.62 20.36 22.09
CA PRO A 668 -6.56 20.25 23.56
C PRO A 668 -6.31 21.56 24.32
N LEU A 669 -5.70 22.53 23.66
CA LEU A 669 -5.40 23.87 24.17
C LEU A 669 -5.90 24.94 23.19
N GLY A 670 -7.05 24.69 22.55
CA GLY A 670 -7.69 25.60 21.62
C GLY A 670 -7.96 26.98 22.22
N ILE A 671 -7.67 28.04 21.44
CA ILE A 671 -7.86 29.45 21.82
C ILE A 671 -8.66 30.25 20.78
N VAL A 672 -8.97 29.66 19.63
CA VAL A 672 -9.80 30.28 18.59
C VAL A 672 -11.24 29.85 18.82
N SER A 673 -12.11 30.81 19.14
CA SER A 673 -13.53 30.53 19.32
C SER A 673 -14.22 30.22 17.99
N LEU A 674 -15.31 29.46 18.04
CA LEU A 674 -16.13 29.13 16.86
C LEU A 674 -16.60 30.38 16.09
N GLY A 675 -16.82 31.50 16.78
CA GLY A 675 -17.28 32.75 16.20
C GLY A 675 -16.18 33.57 15.52
N ASP A 676 -14.95 33.51 16.03
CA ASP A 676 -13.79 34.22 15.48
C ASP A 676 -13.11 33.43 14.34
N ALA A 677 -13.30 32.11 14.33
CA ALA A 677 -12.56 31.17 13.51
C ALA A 677 -12.61 31.49 12.00
N ARG A 678 -13.78 31.88 11.45
CA ARG A 678 -13.88 32.29 10.03
C ARG A 678 -13.03 33.52 9.73
N ALA A 679 -13.06 34.55 10.58
CA ALA A 679 -12.26 35.76 10.38
C ALA A 679 -10.74 35.50 10.45
N VAL A 680 -10.31 34.53 11.29
CA VAL A 680 -8.91 34.09 11.32
C VAL A 680 -8.51 33.39 10.02
N LEU A 681 -9.38 32.52 9.47
CA LEU A 681 -9.12 31.84 8.20
C LEU A 681 -9.09 32.81 7.02
N GLU A 682 -10.00 33.79 6.99
CA GLU A 682 -10.04 34.84 5.96
C GLU A 682 -8.80 35.75 5.99
N ASP A 683 -8.28 36.12 7.18
CA ASP A 683 -7.01 36.88 7.31
C ASP A 683 -5.81 36.04 6.82
N ILE A 684 -5.72 34.77 7.21
CA ILE A 684 -4.67 33.86 6.73
C ILE A 684 -4.74 33.71 5.19
N ALA A 685 -5.92 33.46 4.64
CA ALA A 685 -6.13 33.29 3.20
C ALA A 685 -5.74 34.55 2.42
N ALA A 686 -6.21 35.73 2.87
CA ALA A 686 -5.92 37.00 2.21
C ALA A 686 -4.41 37.32 2.19
N ARG A 687 -3.68 37.01 3.27
CA ARG A 687 -2.23 37.19 3.33
C ARG A 687 -1.46 36.16 2.52
N ALA A 688 -1.92 34.91 2.48
CA ALA A 688 -1.28 33.85 1.72
C ALA A 688 -1.32 34.14 0.20
N VAL A 689 -2.48 34.54 -0.33
CA VAL A 689 -2.66 34.81 -1.77
C VAL A 689 -1.85 36.03 -2.27
N VAL A 690 -1.47 36.96 -1.38
CA VAL A 690 -0.56 38.08 -1.73
C VAL A 690 0.90 37.81 -1.37
N ALA A 691 1.23 36.62 -0.89
CA ALA A 691 2.60 36.25 -0.54
C ALA A 691 3.45 36.04 -1.80
N THR A 692 4.59 36.74 -1.87
CA THR A 692 5.50 36.68 -3.03
C THR A 692 6.90 36.21 -2.66
N ASP A 693 7.53 35.43 -3.54
CA ASP A 693 8.95 35.08 -3.48
C ASP A 693 9.68 35.69 -4.68
N GLY A 694 10.58 36.65 -4.42
CA GLY A 694 11.28 37.40 -5.47
C GLY A 694 10.36 38.20 -6.42
N GLY A 695 9.10 38.42 -6.04
CA GLY A 695 8.05 39.03 -6.89
C GLY A 695 7.18 38.02 -7.64
N ASN A 696 7.46 36.72 -7.55
CA ASN A 696 6.60 35.66 -8.08
C ASN A 696 5.45 35.38 -7.10
N SER A 697 4.27 35.05 -7.62
CA SER A 697 3.16 34.49 -6.86
C SER A 697 3.55 33.12 -6.26
N VAL A 698 3.18 32.86 -5.00
CA VAL A 698 3.47 31.60 -4.29
C VAL A 698 2.20 30.77 -4.06
N VAL A 699 1.10 31.42 -3.69
CA VAL A 699 -0.20 30.80 -3.43
C VAL A 699 -1.22 31.43 -4.37
N ARG A 700 -1.82 30.61 -5.24
CA ARG A 700 -2.78 31.06 -6.25
C ARG A 700 -4.15 31.31 -5.65
N ASP A 701 -4.59 30.42 -4.78
CA ASP A 701 -5.85 30.48 -4.05
C ASP A 701 -5.70 29.86 -2.66
N ALA A 702 -6.63 30.19 -1.77
CA ALA A 702 -6.69 29.64 -0.43
C ALA A 702 -8.16 29.40 -0.08
N GLU A 703 -8.57 28.14 -0.08
CA GLU A 703 -9.97 27.73 0.09
C GLU A 703 -10.28 27.40 1.55
N ILE A 704 -11.31 28.05 2.11
CA ILE A 704 -11.88 27.64 3.40
C ILE A 704 -12.66 26.35 3.18
N VAL A 705 -12.17 25.25 3.73
CA VAL A 705 -12.65 23.89 3.42
C VAL A 705 -14.09 23.69 3.87
N TRP A 706 -14.54 24.43 4.90
CA TRP A 706 -15.91 24.41 5.39
C TRP A 706 -16.95 24.86 4.35
N ASP A 707 -16.56 25.76 3.43
CA ASP A 707 -17.44 26.24 2.36
C ASP A 707 -17.49 25.23 1.18
N LYS A 708 -16.56 24.27 1.12
CA LYS A 708 -16.40 23.30 0.03
C LYS A 708 -16.94 21.90 0.38
N TYR A 709 -16.73 21.43 1.60
CA TYR A 709 -17.20 20.11 2.04
C TYR A 709 -18.07 20.21 3.30
N PRO A 710 -19.32 19.72 3.27
CA PRO A 710 -20.20 19.74 4.44
C PRO A 710 -19.66 18.79 5.53
N GLY A 711 -19.73 19.19 6.80
CA GLY A 711 -19.35 18.33 7.91
C GLY A 711 -19.34 19.02 9.27
N GLU A 712 -19.21 18.22 10.33
CA GLU A 712 -19.05 18.70 11.71
C GLU A 712 -17.60 19.18 11.94
N TRP A 713 -17.21 20.31 11.33
CA TRP A 713 -15.83 20.84 11.35
C TRP A 713 -15.26 21.15 12.75
N GLN A 714 -16.14 21.37 13.73
CA GLN A 714 -15.83 21.51 15.15
C GLN A 714 -15.50 20.17 15.85
N SER A 715 -15.81 19.02 15.22
CA SER A 715 -15.56 17.70 15.77
C SER A 715 -14.06 17.36 15.78
N ARG A 716 -13.63 16.64 16.81
CA ARG A 716 -12.25 16.09 16.91
C ARG A 716 -11.94 15.10 15.79
N ASP A 717 -12.98 14.45 15.26
CA ASP A 717 -12.88 13.46 14.20
C ASP A 717 -13.00 14.05 12.78
N TYR A 718 -13.15 15.39 12.65
CA TYR A 718 -13.13 16.06 11.36
C TYR A 718 -11.78 15.83 10.66
N PRO A 719 -11.75 15.19 9.47
CA PRO A 719 -10.50 14.67 8.90
C PRO A 719 -9.76 15.68 8.01
N CYS A 720 -10.44 16.74 7.56
CA CYS A 720 -9.88 17.76 6.68
C CYS A 720 -9.22 18.91 7.47
N SER A 721 -8.47 19.76 6.77
CA SER A 721 -8.01 21.05 7.29
C SER A 721 -9.14 22.08 7.31
N ASP A 722 -8.90 23.24 7.93
CA ASP A 722 -9.87 24.35 7.95
C ASP A 722 -9.68 25.28 6.75
N LEU A 723 -8.42 25.50 6.39
CA LEU A 723 -7.99 26.19 5.17
C LEU A 723 -7.07 25.24 4.38
N MET A 724 -7.15 25.31 3.05
CA MET A 724 -6.22 24.65 2.15
C MET A 724 -5.59 25.70 1.23
N LEU A 725 -4.25 25.81 1.27
CA LEU A 725 -3.51 26.67 0.36
C LEU A 725 -3.32 25.93 -0.97
N GLY A 726 -3.85 26.49 -2.06
CA GLY A 726 -3.55 26.08 -3.42
C GLY A 726 -2.28 26.78 -3.90
N PHE A 727 -1.14 26.11 -3.79
CA PHE A 727 0.13 26.64 -4.28
C PHE A 727 0.06 26.94 -5.79
N ASP A 728 0.70 28.03 -6.18
CA ASP A 728 0.85 28.40 -7.58
C ASP A 728 1.81 27.45 -8.31
N GLU A 729 1.90 27.60 -9.63
CA GLU A 729 2.77 26.76 -10.45
C GLU A 729 4.23 26.84 -9.97
N PHE A 730 4.90 25.69 -9.92
CA PHE A 730 6.25 25.51 -9.39
C PHE A 730 6.44 25.58 -7.87
N TYR A 731 5.40 25.85 -7.08
CA TYR A 731 5.46 25.91 -5.61
C TYR A 731 4.80 24.71 -4.90
N ARG A 732 5.27 24.41 -3.68
CA ARG A 732 4.71 23.40 -2.75
C ARG A 732 4.95 23.82 -1.29
N ALA A 733 4.23 23.24 -0.35
CA ALA A 733 4.65 23.22 1.06
C ALA A 733 5.99 22.49 1.24
N GLY A 734 6.88 23.03 2.06
CA GLY A 734 8.20 22.45 2.31
C GLY A 734 8.18 21.24 3.23
N TRP A 735 9.15 20.34 3.05
CA TRP A 735 9.21 19.01 3.70
C TRP A 735 9.05 19.02 5.22
N ASN A 736 9.62 20.02 5.91
CA ASN A 736 9.45 20.18 7.36
C ASN A 736 7.98 20.37 7.75
N THR A 737 7.28 21.27 7.05
CA THR A 737 5.87 21.61 7.28
C THR A 737 4.96 20.39 7.14
N VAL A 738 5.26 19.49 6.20
CA VAL A 738 4.47 18.26 5.96
C VAL A 738 4.32 17.41 7.24
N THR A 739 5.33 17.40 8.11
CA THR A 739 5.31 16.68 9.40
C THR A 739 5.03 17.58 10.61
N GLY A 740 4.63 18.83 10.39
CA GLY A 740 4.38 19.85 11.43
C GLY A 740 5.64 20.58 11.91
N GLY A 741 6.81 20.29 11.34
CA GLY A 741 8.06 20.98 11.62
C GLY A 741 8.14 22.39 11.01
N VAL A 742 9.25 23.07 11.31
CA VAL A 742 9.64 24.38 10.78
C VAL A 742 11.17 24.51 10.82
N ARG A 743 11.79 25.13 9.82
CA ARG A 743 13.23 25.42 9.88
C ARG A 743 13.49 26.61 10.80
N LEU A 744 13.96 26.36 12.03
CA LEU A 744 14.39 27.41 12.96
C LEU A 744 15.85 27.81 12.73
N MET A 745 16.16 29.08 12.96
CA MET A 745 17.51 29.65 12.91
C MET A 745 17.72 30.63 14.07
N GLU A 746 18.94 30.68 14.59
CA GLU A 746 19.39 31.73 15.49
C GLU A 746 19.92 32.93 14.68
N ARG A 747 19.49 34.14 15.04
CA ARG A 747 19.97 35.41 14.48
C ARG A 747 20.07 36.41 15.63
N ASP A 748 21.24 37.03 15.79
CA ASP A 748 21.52 38.04 16.82
C ASP A 748 21.18 37.61 18.27
N GLY A 749 21.21 36.30 18.55
CA GLY A 749 20.89 35.70 19.85
C GLY A 749 19.42 35.33 20.07
N GLU A 750 18.54 35.60 19.09
CA GLU A 750 17.14 35.20 19.11
C GLU A 750 16.88 34.05 18.12
N ILE A 751 15.96 33.14 18.46
CA ILE A 751 15.59 32.02 17.58
C ILE A 751 14.23 32.30 16.94
N GLY A 752 14.19 32.25 15.61
CA GLY A 752 13.01 32.48 14.80
C GLY A 752 12.97 31.59 13.55
N PRO A 753 12.03 31.82 12.63
CA PRO A 753 11.96 31.09 11.37
C PRO A 753 13.16 31.42 10.48
N GLY A 754 13.65 30.41 9.76
CA GLY A 754 14.64 30.55 8.70
C GLY A 754 14.04 31.13 7.42
N PRO A 755 14.72 31.00 6.26
CA PRO A 755 14.16 31.38 4.97
C PRO A 755 12.84 30.65 4.69
N ILE A 756 11.76 31.42 4.51
CA ILE A 756 10.42 30.91 4.23
C ILE A 756 10.40 30.17 2.89
N TYR A 757 10.93 30.81 1.84
CA TYR A 757 11.00 30.23 0.51
C TYR A 757 12.41 29.71 0.20
N ARG A 758 12.48 28.55 -0.44
CA ARG A 758 13.73 27.86 -0.80
C ARG A 758 13.57 27.10 -2.10
N ASP A 759 14.68 26.82 -2.76
CA ASP A 759 14.71 25.89 -3.88
C ASP A 759 14.30 24.47 -3.43
N ASN A 760 13.75 23.68 -4.35
CA ASN A 760 13.67 22.25 -4.19
C ASN A 760 15.02 21.63 -4.59
N THR A 761 15.64 20.91 -3.66
CA THR A 761 16.91 20.22 -3.84
C THR A 761 16.79 18.74 -3.45
N ASN A 762 15.64 18.13 -3.77
CA ASN A 762 15.36 16.71 -3.53
C ASN A 762 14.93 16.06 -4.86
N PRO A 763 15.29 14.78 -5.15
CA PRO A 763 14.94 14.09 -6.40
C PRO A 763 13.44 14.07 -6.72
N TRP A 764 12.57 14.18 -5.71
CA TRP A 764 11.15 14.45 -5.89
C TRP A 764 10.93 15.86 -6.45
N SER A 765 10.87 15.95 -7.78
CA SER A 765 10.94 17.17 -8.59
C SER A 765 9.65 17.51 -9.33
N GLY A 766 8.64 16.64 -9.29
CA GLY A 766 7.27 16.91 -9.74
C GLY A 766 6.26 16.89 -8.59
N ASP A 767 5.17 17.65 -8.70
CA ASP A 767 4.10 17.64 -7.69
C ASP A 767 2.72 18.06 -8.21
N HIS A 768 1.75 17.95 -7.32
CA HIS A 768 0.31 18.21 -7.51
C HIS A 768 -0.40 18.39 -6.15
N ALA A 769 0.06 17.72 -5.10
CA ALA A 769 -0.70 17.47 -3.87
C ALA A 769 -1.10 18.74 -3.10
N GLY A 770 -0.27 19.78 -3.16
CA GLY A 770 -0.56 21.09 -2.56
C GLY A 770 -0.91 22.18 -3.57
N ASN A 771 -0.90 21.90 -4.87
CA ASN A 771 -1.16 22.92 -5.88
C ASN A 771 -2.66 23.22 -5.98
N SER A 772 -3.01 24.42 -6.46
CA SER A 772 -4.40 24.74 -6.80
C SER A 772 -4.95 23.66 -7.75
N PRO A 773 -6.09 22.99 -7.45
CA PRO A 773 -6.66 21.96 -8.33
C PRO A 773 -7.02 22.45 -9.73
N ASN A 774 -7.05 23.76 -9.95
CA ASN A 774 -7.26 24.40 -11.26
C ASN A 774 -5.98 24.45 -12.12
N LEU A 775 -4.80 24.27 -11.53
CA LEU A 775 -3.52 24.13 -12.24
C LEU A 775 -3.25 22.67 -12.61
N VAL A 776 -3.48 21.76 -11.66
CA VAL A 776 -3.17 20.33 -11.77
C VAL A 776 -4.44 19.53 -12.08
N THR A 777 -5.05 19.86 -13.21
CA THR A 777 -6.23 19.14 -13.73
C THR A 777 -5.82 17.85 -14.44
N GLY A 778 -6.48 16.75 -14.09
CA GLY A 778 -6.30 15.47 -14.76
C GLY A 778 -6.99 15.43 -16.11
N ILE A 779 -6.81 14.34 -16.86
CA ILE A 779 -7.58 14.09 -18.10
C ILE A 779 -8.97 13.51 -17.82
N PHE A 780 -9.96 13.91 -18.62
CA PHE A 780 -11.19 13.16 -18.85
C PHE A 780 -11.36 12.88 -20.34
N PHE A 781 -11.53 11.60 -20.71
CA PHE A 781 -12.00 11.20 -22.02
C PHE A 781 -13.24 10.31 -21.92
N CYS A 782 -14.12 10.40 -22.91
CA CYS A 782 -15.13 9.39 -23.19
C CYS A 782 -15.15 9.10 -24.69
N ASN A 783 -15.33 7.85 -25.12
CA ASN A 783 -15.52 7.52 -26.55
C ASN A 783 -16.86 8.01 -27.12
N GLN A 784 -17.80 8.41 -26.26
CA GLN A 784 -19.07 9.03 -26.61
C GLN A 784 -19.00 10.55 -26.37
N LYS A 785 -19.85 11.32 -27.06
CA LYS A 785 -20.08 12.71 -26.68
C LYS A 785 -20.89 12.72 -25.38
N VAL A 786 -20.41 13.47 -24.39
CA VAL A 786 -21.11 13.74 -23.13
C VAL A 786 -21.09 15.22 -22.82
N SER A 787 -22.10 15.71 -22.08
CA SER A 787 -22.20 17.09 -21.62
C SER A 787 -21.02 17.45 -20.72
N VAL A 788 -20.27 18.49 -21.08
CA VAL A 788 -19.26 19.10 -20.20
C VAL A 788 -19.91 20.28 -19.47
N PRO A 789 -19.94 20.30 -18.13
CA PRO A 789 -20.45 21.45 -17.36
C PRO A 789 -19.63 22.72 -17.62
N GLU A 790 -20.24 23.90 -17.39
CA GLU A 790 -19.55 25.19 -17.55
C GLU A 790 -18.35 25.33 -16.60
N ASP A 791 -18.48 24.83 -15.37
CA ASP A 791 -17.42 24.75 -14.36
C ASP A 791 -16.46 23.55 -14.54
N GLY A 792 -16.52 22.86 -15.69
CA GLY A 792 -15.66 21.73 -16.03
C GLY A 792 -16.15 20.36 -15.54
N VAL A 793 -15.42 19.29 -15.92
CA VAL A 793 -15.65 17.94 -15.40
C VAL A 793 -14.91 17.79 -14.07
N SER A 794 -15.44 17.00 -13.14
CA SER A 794 -14.85 16.75 -11.81
C SER A 794 -14.76 15.25 -11.56
N VAL A 795 -13.77 14.81 -10.78
CA VAL A 795 -13.63 13.41 -10.33
C VAL A 795 -14.92 12.82 -9.74
N LEU A 796 -15.76 13.65 -9.11
CA LEU A 796 -17.06 13.26 -8.56
C LEU A 796 -18.12 12.90 -9.62
N HIS A 797 -17.94 13.30 -10.89
CA HIS A 797 -18.83 12.93 -11.99
C HIS A 797 -18.57 11.51 -12.52
N ILE A 798 -17.44 10.87 -12.23
CA ILE A 798 -17.07 9.57 -12.84
C ILE A 798 -18.02 8.46 -12.38
N ALA A 799 -18.12 8.23 -11.08
CA ALA A 799 -19.03 7.25 -10.48
C ALA A 799 -20.50 7.34 -10.94
N PRO A 800 -21.20 8.49 -10.85
CA PRO A 800 -22.58 8.60 -11.31
C PRO A 800 -22.71 8.34 -12.82
N THR A 801 -21.78 8.84 -13.64
CA THR A 801 -21.79 8.62 -15.09
C THR A 801 -21.63 7.14 -15.45
N VAL A 802 -20.73 6.42 -14.77
CA VAL A 802 -20.57 4.96 -14.97
C VAL A 802 -21.86 4.21 -14.65
N LEU A 803 -22.54 4.55 -13.55
CA LEU A 803 -23.80 3.91 -13.17
C LEU A 803 -24.93 4.21 -14.16
N ASP A 804 -25.08 5.47 -14.61
CA ASP A 804 -26.05 5.85 -15.64
C ASP A 804 -25.81 5.11 -16.97
N VAL A 805 -24.55 4.95 -17.38
CA VAL A 805 -24.20 4.19 -18.59
C VAL A 805 -24.56 2.70 -18.45
N LEU A 806 -24.43 2.13 -17.25
CA LEU A 806 -24.82 0.74 -16.94
C LEU A 806 -26.33 0.55 -16.71
N GLY A 807 -27.16 1.60 -16.80
CA GLY A 807 -28.59 1.53 -16.47
C GLY A 807 -28.87 1.33 -14.97
N VAL A 808 -27.87 1.52 -14.11
CA VAL A 808 -27.95 1.34 -12.66
C VAL A 808 -28.40 2.65 -12.00
N PRO A 809 -29.37 2.61 -11.05
CA PRO A 809 -29.80 3.82 -10.34
C PRO A 809 -28.63 4.52 -9.63
N VAL A 810 -28.40 5.79 -9.95
CA VAL A 810 -27.41 6.64 -9.27
C VAL A 810 -27.87 6.89 -7.83
N PRO A 811 -27.05 6.60 -6.80
CA PRO A 811 -27.39 6.86 -5.40
C PRO A 811 -27.53 8.36 -5.11
N ALA A 812 -28.55 8.73 -4.33
CA ALA A 812 -28.88 10.13 -4.03
C ALA A 812 -27.86 10.83 -3.09
N GLU A 813 -26.97 10.05 -2.47
CA GLU A 813 -25.88 10.52 -1.63
C GLU A 813 -24.63 10.99 -2.41
N PHE A 814 -24.52 10.66 -3.71
CA PHE A 814 -23.44 11.13 -4.57
C PHE A 814 -23.50 12.65 -4.71
N ASP A 815 -22.34 13.31 -4.85
CA ASP A 815 -22.27 14.78 -4.81
C ASP A 815 -22.69 15.46 -6.11
N LEU A 816 -22.63 14.78 -7.25
CA LEU A 816 -22.92 15.32 -8.58
C LEU A 816 -23.78 14.36 -9.42
N ASP A 817 -24.57 14.92 -10.34
CA ASP A 817 -25.34 14.18 -11.34
C ASP A 817 -24.42 13.51 -12.39
N PRO A 818 -24.88 12.48 -13.12
CA PRO A 818 -24.16 11.92 -14.26
C PRO A 818 -24.00 12.93 -15.41
N LEU A 819 -22.89 12.84 -16.15
CA LEU A 819 -22.72 13.56 -17.41
C LEU A 819 -23.69 12.99 -18.44
N ARG A 820 -24.49 13.86 -19.08
CA ARG A 820 -25.55 13.44 -19.99
C ARG A 820 -24.99 13.10 -21.37
N ARG A 821 -25.46 12.00 -21.96
CA ARG A 821 -25.18 11.56 -23.33
C ARG A 821 -26.07 12.30 -24.34
#